data_AF-A0A2V4DLD8-F1
#
_entry.id   AF-A0A2V4DLD8-F1
#
_cell.length_a   1.000
_cell.length_b   1.000
_cell.length_c   1.000
_cell.angle_alpha   90.00
_cell.angle_beta   90.00
_cell.angle_gamma   90.00
#
_symmetry.space_group_name_H-M   'P 1'
#
loop_
_entity.id
_entity.type
_entity.pdbx_description
1 polymer ?
#
loop_
_entity_poly.entity_id
_entity_poly.type
_entity_poly.pdbx_seq_one_letter_code
_entity_poly.pdbx_strand_id
1 'polypeptide(L)'
;MLDALFWIVMIFNIFSGVIVFAFILIFIFGYFAVRRDRKNLKKNKKKIKDFIAKRESYRDLTNEELKLLEPFTSHKISVRPYKLQPLIDCKVSIIKGACIRNMVITEDNKNRYYYEINNINLFFPYDLDMYLSKYNVVEVVFTNTYAYVVNVNNCGIQFAFDNYDPNRIKTTNVPKSETAPKNADFALVNNDVKVDYKTLSTREETPLELKSRNLSNYGILTSFCLLFATILFIREWLAENDQILSTLIKIIICFVVAVFFALHKSKLKSKPQQVKTIKVNTFNKNSKSHTLIVDHKTNIGYPKYWSRFLPEVSKTTTEMDIRGNINTLLRCGNILSIHREVQQFGPPKFVFRNNALFFLGLILAIVFYIFSNPINNSFLAYRYYSHQLQNWQINDLTSLNNSDIKRGDLINISINGTSCDIKERNKNIDTKCHHLAIKDKPLGNEDNQFMLLFNTINKVFDEKFIDAVIDPNTLRMLVYKGESYLSLKNMGQMVIDIDKICNILEIECESVKYKLIQLYTNKGNYDETEWTKLVTEAELDPNFSKSIEISKIKEFIPYIDKIKKDILYELKNVVYNYQFNGLGVEIVLIENSYIQIAQSDSIENASSKEDLKLSLDYYYKILTNEANANDAINLIGLVGDISYREDGSISQLKLNVKDYYKVDSEKLFSLTSPVIIDIIMFIIMAAVALINGTTLLYKIIFNQRRIKLITKYYSDRVVHYYG
;
A
#
# COMPACT_ATOMS: atom_id res chain seq x y z
N MET A 1 -19.31 -8.35 -19.17
CA MET A 1 -18.72 -7.92 -17.87
C MET A 1 -17.52 -8.79 -17.48
N LEU A 2 -17.60 -10.12 -17.62
CA LEU A 2 -16.46 -11.04 -17.40
C LEU A 2 -15.24 -10.73 -18.29
N ASP A 3 -15.43 -10.38 -19.58
CA ASP A 3 -14.31 -10.05 -20.47
C ASP A 3 -13.56 -8.77 -20.03
N ALA A 4 -14.29 -7.77 -19.53
CA ALA A 4 -13.66 -6.55 -19.03
C ALA A 4 -12.84 -6.83 -17.76
N LEU A 5 -13.32 -7.71 -16.88
CA LEU A 5 -12.60 -8.14 -15.68
C LEU A 5 -11.33 -8.93 -16.06
N PHE A 6 -11.42 -9.80 -17.06
CA PHE A 6 -10.28 -10.56 -17.59
C PHE A 6 -9.20 -9.63 -18.17
N TRP A 7 -9.59 -8.63 -18.99
CA TRP A 7 -8.65 -7.65 -19.53
C TRP A 7 -8.02 -6.78 -18.45
N ILE A 8 -8.77 -6.38 -17.43
CA ILE A 8 -8.24 -5.61 -16.28
C ILE A 8 -7.21 -6.46 -15.50
N VAL A 9 -7.51 -7.74 -15.23
CA VAL A 9 -6.60 -8.66 -14.54
C VAL A 9 -5.34 -8.94 -15.38
N MET A 10 -5.49 -9.11 -16.69
CA MET A 10 -4.36 -9.33 -17.61
C MET A 10 -3.45 -8.09 -17.70
N ILE A 11 -4.03 -6.91 -17.89
CA ILE A 11 -3.30 -5.63 -17.94
C ILE A 11 -2.56 -5.41 -16.62
N PHE A 12 -3.23 -5.63 -15.48
CA PHE A 12 -2.59 -5.49 -14.17
C PHE A 12 -1.45 -6.49 -13.95
N ASN A 13 -1.59 -7.73 -14.43
CA ASN A 13 -0.51 -8.72 -14.40
C ASN A 13 0.70 -8.30 -15.25
N ILE A 14 0.47 -7.78 -16.46
CA ILE A 14 1.52 -7.25 -17.33
C ILE A 14 2.22 -6.07 -16.64
N PHE A 15 1.46 -5.11 -16.12
CA PHE A 15 2.01 -3.96 -15.38
C PHE A 15 2.81 -4.41 -14.14
N SER A 16 2.31 -5.38 -13.37
CA SER A 16 3.03 -5.92 -12.21
C SER A 16 4.37 -6.57 -12.62
N GLY A 17 4.39 -7.29 -13.74
CA GLY A 17 5.60 -7.89 -14.30
C GLY A 17 6.62 -6.85 -14.76
N VAL A 18 6.16 -5.80 -15.44
CA VAL A 18 7.00 -4.68 -15.89
C VAL A 18 7.62 -3.94 -14.70
N ILE A 19 6.85 -3.73 -13.62
CA ILE A 19 7.33 -3.08 -12.40
C ILE A 19 8.39 -3.95 -11.70
N VAL A 20 8.16 -5.26 -11.55
CA VAL A 20 9.16 -6.18 -10.99
C VAL A 20 10.43 -6.20 -11.83
N PHE A 21 10.30 -6.23 -13.15
CA PHE A 21 11.44 -6.17 -14.08
C PHE A 21 12.22 -4.85 -13.95
N ALA A 22 11.52 -3.72 -13.78
CA ALA A 22 12.16 -2.43 -13.53
C ALA A 22 12.95 -2.43 -12.22
N PHE A 23 12.41 -3.02 -11.14
CA PHE A 23 13.15 -3.17 -9.88
C PHE A 23 14.39 -4.07 -10.03
N ILE A 24 14.29 -5.17 -10.79
CA ILE A 24 15.43 -6.05 -11.10
C ILE A 24 16.51 -5.28 -11.87
N LEU A 25 16.13 -4.50 -12.89
CA LEU A 25 17.07 -3.68 -13.65
C LEU A 25 17.76 -2.64 -12.75
N ILE A 26 17.02 -1.94 -11.90
CA ILE A 26 17.58 -0.98 -10.94
C ILE A 26 18.59 -1.68 -9.99
N PHE A 27 18.27 -2.89 -9.53
CA PHE A 27 19.17 -3.69 -8.71
C PHE A 27 20.45 -4.08 -9.48
N ILE A 28 20.33 -4.56 -10.71
CA ILE A 28 21.46 -4.93 -11.59
C ILE A 28 22.35 -3.71 -11.83
N PHE A 29 21.79 -2.58 -12.24
CA PHE A 29 22.53 -1.34 -12.47
C PHE A 29 23.23 -0.83 -11.20
N GLY A 30 22.53 -0.87 -10.05
CA GLY A 30 23.11 -0.53 -8.75
C GLY A 30 24.28 -1.44 -8.36
N TYR A 31 24.15 -2.74 -8.58
CA TYR A 31 25.19 -3.73 -8.31
C TYR A 31 26.43 -3.55 -9.20
N PHE A 32 26.22 -3.33 -10.51
CA PHE A 32 27.31 -3.12 -11.47
C PHE A 32 28.08 -1.82 -11.22
N ALA A 33 27.39 -0.72 -10.88
CA ALA A 33 28.02 0.54 -10.53
C ALA A 33 28.98 0.38 -9.33
N VAL A 34 28.55 -0.33 -8.28
CA VAL A 34 29.38 -0.59 -7.08
C VAL A 34 30.58 -1.50 -7.40
N ARG A 35 30.42 -2.49 -8.29
CA ARG A 35 31.49 -3.41 -8.67
C ARG A 35 32.57 -2.72 -9.52
N ARG A 36 32.19 -1.80 -10.40
CA ARG A 36 33.10 -1.03 -11.27
C ARG A 36 34.08 -0.18 -10.43
N ASP A 37 33.57 0.54 -9.44
CA ASP A 37 34.40 1.38 -8.56
C ASP A 37 35.41 0.58 -7.73
N ARG A 38 35.00 -0.60 -7.23
CA ARG A 38 35.89 -1.47 -6.45
C ARG A 38 37.02 -2.09 -7.28
N LYS A 39 36.76 -2.41 -8.56
CA LYS A 39 37.77 -2.99 -9.46
C LYS A 39 38.87 -1.98 -9.82
N ASN A 40 38.51 -0.72 -10.10
CA ASN A 40 39.48 0.31 -10.48
C ASN A 40 40.45 0.67 -9.34
N LEU A 41 39.95 0.75 -8.10
CA LEU A 41 40.78 0.99 -6.92
C LEU A 41 41.76 -0.15 -6.61
N LYS A 42 41.37 -1.41 -6.88
CA LYS A 42 42.24 -2.58 -6.67
C LYS A 42 43.35 -2.70 -7.72
N LYS A 43 43.05 -2.37 -8.98
CA LYS A 43 44.02 -2.44 -10.09
C LYS A 43 45.18 -1.45 -9.91
N ASN A 44 44.89 -0.23 -9.46
CA ASN A 44 45.94 0.79 -9.25
C ASN A 44 46.86 0.47 -8.05
N LYS A 45 46.27 0.01 -6.93
CA LYS A 45 47.04 -0.44 -5.76
C LYS A 45 47.98 -1.60 -6.06
N LYS A 46 47.56 -2.55 -6.91
CA LYS A 46 48.40 -3.70 -7.29
C LYS A 46 49.63 -3.25 -8.10
N LYS A 47 49.43 -2.38 -9.09
CA LYS A 47 50.54 -1.87 -9.94
C LYS A 47 51.60 -1.10 -9.15
N ILE A 48 51.19 -0.26 -8.21
CA ILE A 48 52.14 0.51 -7.38
C ILE A 48 52.94 -0.44 -6.47
N LYS A 49 52.29 -1.46 -5.91
CA LYS A 49 53.00 -2.50 -5.14
C LYS A 49 54.01 -3.27 -6.01
N ASP A 50 53.62 -3.65 -7.23
CA ASP A 50 54.50 -4.35 -8.16
C ASP A 50 55.71 -3.50 -8.56
N PHE A 51 55.54 -2.17 -8.69
CA PHE A 51 56.63 -1.24 -8.96
C PHE A 51 57.55 -1.05 -7.74
N ILE A 52 56.99 -0.85 -6.55
CA ILE A 52 57.76 -0.70 -5.30
C ILE A 52 58.61 -1.94 -5.01
N ALA A 53 58.10 -3.14 -5.32
CA ALA A 53 58.85 -4.39 -5.15
C ALA A 53 60.08 -4.51 -6.07
N LYS A 54 60.10 -3.79 -7.20
CA LYS A 54 61.15 -3.84 -8.22
C LYS A 54 61.99 -2.56 -8.28
N ARG A 55 61.74 -1.58 -7.41
CA ARG A 55 62.40 -0.28 -7.48
C ARG A 55 63.84 -0.35 -6.99
N GLU A 56 64.71 0.40 -7.65
CA GLU A 56 66.04 0.74 -7.14
C GLU A 56 65.97 2.10 -6.45
N SER A 57 66.42 2.14 -5.19
CA SER A 57 66.52 3.37 -4.41
C SER A 57 67.89 3.96 -4.63
N TYR A 58 67.97 5.19 -5.15
CA TYR A 58 69.24 5.84 -5.47
C TYR A 58 69.75 6.71 -4.31
N ARG A 59 68.85 7.28 -3.51
CA ARG A 59 69.15 8.08 -2.30
C ARG A 59 67.94 8.13 -1.37
N ASP A 60 68.12 8.66 -0.17
CA ASP A 60 67.03 9.01 0.74
C ASP A 60 66.65 10.50 0.59
N LEU A 61 65.43 10.85 1.03
CA LEU A 61 64.97 12.23 1.15
C LEU A 61 65.87 13.00 2.13
N THR A 62 66.23 14.23 1.78
CA THR A 62 66.89 15.13 2.73
C THR A 62 65.88 15.68 3.75
N ASN A 63 66.36 16.15 4.91
CA ASN A 63 65.50 16.76 5.92
C ASN A 63 64.76 18.02 5.41
N GLU A 64 65.35 18.72 4.45
CA GLU A 64 64.76 19.90 3.81
C GLU A 64 63.63 19.50 2.85
N GLU A 65 63.85 18.49 2.00
CA GLU A 65 62.82 17.95 1.10
C GLU A 65 61.63 17.38 1.89
N LEU A 66 61.90 16.72 3.02
CA LEU A 66 60.86 16.19 3.91
C LEU A 66 59.98 17.32 4.48
N LYS A 67 60.59 18.41 4.95
CA LYS A 67 59.87 19.61 5.43
C LYS A 67 59.04 20.24 4.32
N LEU A 68 59.58 20.32 3.10
CA LEU A 68 58.85 20.86 1.94
C LEU A 68 57.69 19.98 1.48
N LEU A 69 57.74 18.67 1.72
CA LEU A 69 56.64 17.76 1.46
C LEU A 69 55.59 17.73 2.57
N GLU A 70 55.92 18.20 3.78
CA GLU A 70 55.02 18.20 4.94
C GLU A 70 53.64 18.80 4.63
N PRO A 71 53.50 19.94 3.93
CA PRO A 71 52.19 20.49 3.59
C PRO A 71 51.33 19.55 2.74
N PHE A 72 51.94 18.68 1.93
CA PHE A 72 51.24 17.74 1.05
C PHE A 72 51.00 16.39 1.71
N THR A 73 51.80 16.00 2.69
CA THR A 73 51.61 14.76 3.46
C THR A 73 50.70 14.95 4.67
N SER A 74 50.52 16.19 5.14
CA SER A 74 49.65 16.54 6.28
C SER A 74 48.30 17.15 5.86
N HIS A 75 48.23 17.92 4.76
CA HIS A 75 47.00 18.62 4.36
C HIS A 75 46.35 18.03 3.12
N LYS A 76 45.10 17.58 3.29
CA LYS A 76 44.31 16.93 2.24
C LYS A 76 43.97 17.82 1.03
N ILE A 77 43.93 19.15 1.21
CA ILE A 77 43.56 20.08 0.14
C ILE A 77 44.71 20.22 -0.86
N SER A 78 45.94 20.21 -0.35
CA SER A 78 47.17 20.41 -1.13
C SER A 78 47.40 19.33 -2.18
N VAL A 79 46.80 18.14 -2.02
CA VAL A 79 47.02 16.98 -2.92
C VAL A 79 45.84 16.64 -3.83
N ARG A 80 44.86 17.53 -4.00
CA ARG A 80 43.72 17.27 -4.90
C ARG A 80 44.19 17.17 -6.37
N PRO A 81 43.66 16.26 -7.20
CA PRO A 81 42.51 15.37 -6.98
C PRO A 81 42.82 14.06 -6.23
N TYR A 82 44.05 13.85 -5.76
CA TYR A 82 44.47 12.66 -5.02
C TYR A 82 43.93 12.65 -3.59
N LYS A 83 43.95 11.47 -2.96
CA LYS A 83 43.58 11.30 -1.54
C LYS A 83 44.85 11.34 -0.72
N LEU A 84 44.91 12.17 0.31
CA LEU A 84 46.01 12.18 1.28
C LEU A 84 46.41 10.75 1.70
N GLN A 85 47.68 10.43 1.53
CA GLN A 85 48.29 9.19 1.96
C GLN A 85 49.63 9.50 2.63
N PRO A 86 50.00 8.76 3.69
CA PRO A 86 51.35 8.81 4.22
C PRO A 86 52.35 8.25 3.20
N LEU A 87 53.60 8.69 3.33
CA LEU A 87 54.72 8.07 2.63
C LEU A 87 54.89 6.63 3.10
N ILE A 88 55.27 5.73 2.20
CA ILE A 88 55.58 4.34 2.54
C ILE A 88 56.94 4.27 3.23
N ASP A 89 57.90 5.04 2.72
CA ASP A 89 59.24 5.26 3.27
C ASP A 89 59.82 6.54 2.67
N CYS A 90 61.02 6.92 3.12
CA CYS A 90 61.73 8.11 2.66
C CYS A 90 62.68 7.84 1.48
N LYS A 91 62.54 6.69 0.82
CA LYS A 91 63.43 6.24 -0.26
C LYS A 91 63.03 6.89 -1.58
N VAL A 92 64.00 7.54 -2.25
CA VAL A 92 63.80 8.20 -3.53
C VAL A 92 64.09 7.23 -4.67
N SER A 93 63.16 7.14 -5.61
CA SER A 93 63.26 6.31 -6.81
C SER A 93 63.11 7.14 -8.07
N ILE A 94 63.73 6.68 -9.16
CA ILE A 94 63.68 7.36 -10.45
C ILE A 94 62.63 6.69 -11.34
N ILE A 95 61.73 7.49 -11.92
CA ILE A 95 60.83 7.07 -13.00
C ILE A 95 61.20 7.85 -14.25
N LYS A 96 61.33 7.16 -15.38
CA LYS A 96 61.64 7.78 -16.69
C LYS A 96 60.53 7.50 -17.68
N GLY A 97 60.09 8.52 -18.42
CA GLY A 97 59.10 8.33 -19.48
C GLY A 97 58.35 9.60 -19.89
N ALA A 98 57.43 9.42 -20.83
CA ALA A 98 56.51 10.48 -21.23
C ALA A 98 55.45 10.68 -20.13
N CYS A 99 55.14 11.94 -19.84
CA CYS A 99 54.11 12.31 -18.87
C CYS A 99 52.77 12.56 -19.56
N ILE A 100 51.75 11.80 -19.16
CA ILE A 100 50.39 11.95 -19.65
C ILE A 100 49.60 12.77 -18.64
N ARG A 101 49.02 13.89 -19.08
CA ARG A 101 48.12 14.72 -18.28
C ARG A 101 46.68 14.31 -18.54
N ASN A 102 46.04 13.70 -17.56
CA ASN A 102 44.66 13.27 -17.64
C ASN A 102 43.75 14.32 -16.99
N MET A 103 42.69 14.72 -17.69
CA MET A 103 41.69 15.65 -17.18
C MET A 103 40.59 14.88 -16.44
N VAL A 104 40.30 15.30 -15.21
CA VAL A 104 39.14 14.86 -14.46
C VAL A 104 38.25 16.07 -14.27
N ILE A 105 37.04 15.97 -14.83
CA ILE A 105 35.97 16.92 -14.53
C ILE A 105 35.55 16.61 -13.11
N THR A 106 36.04 17.42 -12.17
CA THR A 106 35.61 17.32 -10.79
C THR A 106 34.24 17.95 -10.64
N GLU A 107 33.54 17.54 -9.58
CA GLU A 107 32.12 17.78 -9.40
C GLU A 107 31.76 19.25 -9.15
N ASP A 108 32.79 20.10 -9.06
CA ASP A 108 32.76 21.56 -9.01
C ASP A 108 32.87 22.22 -10.41
N ASN A 109 32.77 21.44 -11.49
CA ASN A 109 32.99 21.87 -12.89
C ASN A 109 34.37 22.51 -13.15
N LYS A 110 35.33 22.28 -12.25
CA LYS A 110 36.71 22.71 -12.46
C LYS A 110 37.49 21.59 -13.11
N ASN A 111 38.27 21.94 -14.13
CA ASN A 111 39.18 21.01 -14.77
C ASN A 111 40.36 20.80 -13.82
N ARG A 112 40.47 19.61 -13.23
CA ARG A 112 41.66 19.21 -12.47
C ARG A 112 42.41 18.16 -13.24
N TYR A 113 43.72 18.22 -13.12
CA TYR A 113 44.62 17.34 -13.84
C TYR A 113 45.27 16.38 -12.87
N TYR A 114 45.44 15.14 -13.30
CA TYR A 114 46.32 14.18 -12.65
C TYR A 114 47.32 13.70 -13.70
N TYR A 115 48.53 13.42 -13.25
CA TYR A 115 49.65 13.09 -14.12
C TYR A 115 50.03 11.63 -13.97
N GLU A 116 50.48 11.02 -15.07
CA GLU A 116 50.83 9.61 -15.14
C GLU A 116 52.11 9.42 -15.98
N ILE A 117 53.09 8.71 -15.43
CA ILE A 117 54.28 8.22 -16.17
C ILE A 117 54.37 6.72 -15.95
N ASN A 118 54.50 5.93 -17.04
CA ASN A 118 54.57 4.46 -17.00
C ASN A 118 53.45 3.81 -16.16
N ASN A 119 52.24 4.33 -16.28
CA ASN A 119 51.06 3.90 -15.54
C ASN A 119 51.12 4.11 -14.01
N ILE A 120 51.97 5.02 -13.53
CA ILE A 120 52.06 5.43 -12.13
C ILE A 120 51.56 6.86 -12.03
N ASN A 121 50.58 7.06 -11.14
CA ASN A 121 50.04 8.37 -10.85
C ASN A 121 51.06 9.21 -10.06
N LEU A 122 51.31 10.44 -10.51
CA LEU A 122 52.30 11.36 -9.93
C LEU A 122 51.65 12.67 -9.48
N PHE A 123 51.96 13.11 -8.27
CA PHE A 123 51.59 14.43 -7.77
C PHE A 123 52.80 15.36 -7.81
N PHE A 124 52.63 16.57 -8.35
CA PHE A 124 53.68 17.58 -8.52
C PHE A 124 53.47 18.73 -7.52
N PRO A 125 54.25 18.79 -6.42
CA PRO A 125 54.28 19.94 -5.50
C PRO A 125 54.73 21.23 -6.18
N TYR A 126 54.29 22.38 -5.65
CA TYR A 126 54.77 23.73 -6.03
C TYR A 126 54.87 23.98 -7.54
N ASP A 127 53.91 23.46 -8.31
CA ASP A 127 53.87 23.58 -9.77
C ASP A 127 55.11 23.02 -10.52
N LEU A 128 55.75 21.98 -9.96
CA LEU A 128 56.82 21.22 -10.63
C LEU A 128 56.40 20.65 -12.00
N ASP A 129 55.09 20.57 -12.28
CA ASP A 129 54.56 20.18 -13.58
C ASP A 129 54.94 21.16 -14.72
N MET A 130 55.39 22.38 -14.39
CA MET A 130 55.87 23.35 -15.39
C MET A 130 57.19 22.97 -16.05
N TYR A 131 58.00 22.12 -15.40
CA TYR A 131 59.33 21.71 -15.90
C TYR A 131 59.30 20.39 -16.69
N LEU A 132 58.11 19.96 -17.12
CA LEU A 132 57.93 18.75 -17.93
C LEU A 132 58.39 18.97 -19.38
N SER A 133 59.08 17.97 -19.91
CA SER A 133 59.52 17.83 -21.30
C SER A 133 58.83 16.62 -21.97
N LYS A 134 59.07 16.38 -23.26
CA LYS A 134 58.52 15.20 -23.98
C LYS A 134 58.92 13.87 -23.32
N TYR A 135 60.13 13.81 -22.78
CA TYR A 135 60.64 12.69 -22.00
C TYR A 135 61.18 13.23 -20.68
N ASN A 136 60.75 12.66 -19.56
CA ASN A 136 61.06 13.17 -18.23
C ASN A 136 61.83 12.15 -17.42
N VAL A 137 62.81 12.63 -16.66
CA VAL A 137 63.42 11.90 -15.55
C VAL A 137 62.92 12.54 -14.27
N VAL A 138 62.11 11.79 -13.51
CA VAL A 138 61.51 12.28 -12.27
C VAL A 138 61.98 11.46 -11.08
N GLU A 139 62.37 12.16 -10.02
CA GLU A 139 62.65 11.56 -8.71
C GLU A 139 61.38 11.60 -7.87
N VAL A 140 60.99 10.46 -7.32
CA VAL A 140 59.71 10.31 -6.64
C VAL A 140 59.82 9.54 -5.34
N VAL A 141 58.87 9.79 -4.45
CA VAL A 141 58.68 9.05 -3.20
C VAL A 141 57.25 8.54 -3.13
N PHE A 142 57.09 7.28 -2.77
CA PHE A 142 55.83 6.57 -2.95
C PHE A 142 54.86 6.70 -1.77
N THR A 143 53.59 6.78 -2.12
CA THR A 143 52.47 6.46 -1.24
C THR A 143 51.81 5.15 -1.66
N ASN A 144 50.80 4.70 -0.92
CA ASN A 144 50.02 3.50 -1.28
C ASN A 144 49.21 3.63 -2.58
N THR A 145 49.04 4.83 -3.16
CA THR A 145 48.14 5.05 -4.31
C THR A 145 48.65 5.99 -5.42
N TYR A 146 49.74 6.73 -5.19
CA TYR A 146 50.42 7.60 -6.16
C TYR A 146 51.81 7.96 -5.59
N ALA A 147 52.66 8.67 -6.34
CA ALA A 147 53.97 9.12 -5.84
C ALA A 147 54.06 10.66 -5.81
N TYR A 148 54.78 11.20 -4.83
CA TYR A 148 55.16 12.61 -4.77
C TYR A 148 56.43 12.82 -5.59
N VAL A 149 56.43 13.85 -6.41
CA VAL A 149 57.60 14.24 -7.20
C VAL A 149 58.48 15.20 -6.39
N VAL A 150 59.77 14.90 -6.31
CA VAL A 150 60.78 15.67 -5.57
C VAL A 150 61.73 16.39 -6.52
N ASN A 151 61.96 15.84 -7.71
CA ASN A 151 62.76 16.47 -8.75
C ASN A 151 62.23 16.09 -10.14
N VAL A 152 62.24 17.05 -11.08
CA VAL A 152 61.87 16.85 -12.49
C VAL A 152 62.95 17.47 -13.37
N ASN A 153 63.62 16.68 -14.21
CA ASN A 153 64.58 17.19 -15.21
C ASN A 153 65.59 18.19 -14.63
N ASN A 154 66.18 17.86 -13.46
CA ASN A 154 67.11 18.67 -12.68
C ASN A 154 66.50 19.89 -11.94
N CYS A 155 65.18 20.04 -11.95
CA CYS A 155 64.45 21.01 -11.12
C CYS A 155 63.96 20.34 -9.83
N GLY A 156 64.66 20.61 -8.73
CA GLY A 156 64.30 20.10 -7.40
C GLY A 156 63.13 20.84 -6.75
N ILE A 157 62.51 20.20 -5.75
CA ILE A 157 61.38 20.76 -5.00
C ILE A 157 61.73 22.05 -4.25
N GLN A 158 62.99 22.22 -3.82
CA GLN A 158 63.48 23.46 -3.20
C GLN A 158 63.41 24.62 -4.19
N PHE A 159 63.97 24.43 -5.40
CA PHE A 159 63.92 25.43 -6.46
C PHE A 159 62.48 25.78 -6.86
N ALA A 160 61.59 24.78 -6.91
CA ALA A 160 60.18 25.02 -7.21
C ALA A 160 59.46 25.79 -6.08
N PHE A 161 59.78 25.51 -4.82
CA PHE A 161 59.25 26.23 -3.67
C PHE A 161 59.69 27.71 -3.67
N ASP A 162 60.98 27.97 -3.90
CA ASP A 162 61.53 29.33 -3.90
C ASP A 162 60.93 30.20 -5.01
N ASN A 163 60.46 29.58 -6.10
CA ASN A 163 59.84 30.25 -7.24
C ASN A 163 58.30 30.09 -7.28
N TYR A 164 57.68 29.59 -6.21
CA TYR A 164 56.26 29.31 -6.17
C TYR A 164 55.44 30.59 -5.97
N ASP A 165 54.55 30.90 -6.93
CA ASP A 165 53.59 31.99 -6.84
C ASP A 165 52.16 31.44 -6.59
N PRO A 166 51.61 31.58 -5.37
CA PRO A 166 50.28 31.07 -5.03
C PRO A 166 49.13 31.81 -5.73
N ASN A 167 49.38 32.99 -6.31
CA ASN A 167 48.39 33.78 -7.03
C ASN A 167 48.49 33.63 -8.56
N ARG A 168 49.46 32.84 -9.05
CA ARG A 168 49.63 32.62 -10.49
C ARG A 168 48.43 31.86 -11.06
N ILE A 169 47.67 32.55 -11.89
CA ILE A 169 46.67 31.91 -12.75
C ILE A 169 47.45 31.06 -13.75
N LYS A 170 47.30 29.73 -13.71
CA LYS A 170 47.83 28.82 -14.76
C LYS A 170 47.20 29.20 -16.10
N THR A 171 47.83 30.10 -16.84
CA THR A 171 47.43 30.49 -18.19
C THR A 171 47.63 29.31 -19.12
N THR A 172 46.53 28.79 -19.67
CA THR A 172 46.52 27.75 -20.69
C THR A 172 46.91 28.34 -22.06
N ASN A 173 48.08 28.95 -22.21
CA ASN A 173 48.50 29.50 -23.49
C ASN A 173 49.76 28.80 -23.99
N VAL A 174 49.54 27.88 -24.93
CA VAL A 174 50.53 27.50 -25.96
C VAL A 174 50.66 28.69 -26.91
N PRO A 175 51.86 29.07 -27.37
CA PRO A 175 52.02 30.21 -28.27
C PRO A 175 51.43 29.89 -29.65
N LYS A 176 50.54 30.74 -30.14
CA LYS A 176 50.14 30.78 -31.55
C LYS A 176 50.22 32.22 -32.07
N SER A 177 51.13 32.35 -33.03
CA SER A 177 51.13 33.22 -34.22
C SER A 177 50.34 34.51 -34.21
N GLU A 178 51.06 35.58 -34.53
CA GLU A 178 50.60 36.89 -35.00
C GLU A 178 49.44 36.81 -36.00
N THR A 179 48.41 37.64 -35.81
CA THR A 179 47.95 38.63 -36.80
C THR A 179 46.88 39.58 -36.22
N ALA A 180 47.25 40.86 -36.19
CA ALA A 180 46.54 42.13 -36.39
C ALA A 180 45.02 42.35 -36.04
N PRO A 181 44.65 43.62 -35.76
CA PRO A 181 43.59 44.01 -34.82
C PRO A 181 42.29 44.49 -35.51
N LYS A 182 41.22 44.71 -34.72
CA LYS A 182 40.21 45.76 -34.96
C LYS A 182 39.26 45.98 -33.76
N ASN A 183 39.22 47.26 -33.35
CA ASN A 183 38.09 48.07 -32.83
C ASN A 183 37.44 47.64 -31.50
N ALA A 184 37.62 48.38 -30.40
CA ALA A 184 37.12 49.72 -30.06
C ALA A 184 35.74 49.68 -29.37
N ASP A 185 35.72 50.32 -28.20
CA ASP A 185 34.62 50.88 -27.40
C ASP A 185 33.63 49.92 -26.72
N PHE A 186 33.60 49.97 -25.38
CA PHE A 186 32.63 50.80 -24.66
C PHE A 186 33.02 50.89 -23.17
N ALA A 187 33.40 52.09 -22.75
CA ALA A 187 33.46 52.48 -21.35
C ALA A 187 32.03 52.74 -20.84
N LEU A 188 31.65 52.12 -19.73
CA LEU A 188 30.46 52.49 -18.96
C LEU A 188 30.84 52.55 -17.46
N VAL A 189 31.22 53.77 -17.07
CA VAL A 189 30.87 54.49 -15.85
C VAL A 189 30.53 53.61 -14.62
N ASN A 190 31.51 53.49 -13.72
CA ASN A 190 31.29 53.08 -12.34
C ASN A 190 30.53 54.19 -11.60
N ASN A 191 29.30 53.89 -11.16
CA ASN A 191 28.69 54.57 -10.03
C ASN A 191 28.96 53.74 -8.77
N ASP A 192 29.76 54.29 -7.86
CA ASP A 192 30.02 53.74 -6.53
C ASP A 192 28.74 53.71 -5.69
N VAL A 193 28.04 52.56 -5.71
CA VAL A 193 27.07 52.21 -4.67
C VAL A 193 27.86 51.62 -3.50
N LYS A 194 27.82 52.29 -2.35
CA LYS A 194 28.44 51.85 -1.09
C LYS A 194 27.90 50.46 -0.72
N VAL A 195 28.68 49.41 -0.99
CA VAL A 195 28.26 48.01 -0.79
C VAL A 195 28.24 47.68 0.71
N ASP A 196 27.05 47.42 1.27
CA ASP A 196 26.85 47.17 2.71
C ASP A 196 27.21 45.74 3.18
N TYR A 197 27.67 44.90 2.27
CA TYR A 197 28.37 43.66 2.62
C TYR A 197 29.51 43.34 1.65
N LYS A 198 30.64 42.90 2.19
CA LYS A 198 31.84 42.54 1.40
C LYS A 198 32.06 41.04 1.44
N THR A 199 32.17 40.39 0.28
CA THR A 199 32.65 39.00 0.23
C THR A 199 34.13 39.00 0.58
N LEU A 200 34.50 38.33 1.67
CA LEU A 200 35.87 38.28 2.17
C LEU A 200 36.64 37.11 1.57
N SER A 201 36.04 35.93 1.55
CA SER A 201 36.70 34.72 1.06
C SER A 201 35.66 33.66 0.68
N THR A 202 36.08 32.72 -0.15
CA THR A 202 35.30 31.53 -0.46
C THR A 202 36.08 30.32 0.02
N ARG A 203 35.47 29.50 0.88
CA ARG A 203 36.04 28.26 1.40
C ARG A 203 35.15 27.09 1.04
N GLU A 204 35.67 25.87 1.17
CA GLU A 204 34.80 24.68 1.11
C GLU A 204 34.19 24.38 2.47
N GLU A 205 33.01 23.77 2.44
CA GLU A 205 32.33 23.22 3.62
C GLU A 205 33.24 22.24 4.37
N THR A 206 33.37 22.43 5.68
CA THR A 206 34.21 21.56 6.51
C THR A 206 33.62 20.15 6.64
N PRO A 207 34.43 19.11 6.92
CA PRO A 207 33.90 17.75 7.12
C PRO A 207 32.88 17.64 8.25
N LEU A 208 32.93 18.52 9.26
CA LEU A 208 31.97 18.55 10.36
C LEU A 208 30.64 19.19 9.93
N GLU A 209 30.69 20.32 9.22
CA GLU A 209 29.50 20.93 8.60
C GLU A 209 28.84 19.95 7.60
N LEU A 210 29.65 19.21 6.83
CA LEU A 210 29.15 18.20 5.90
C LEU A 210 28.41 17.04 6.59
N LYS A 211 28.86 16.61 7.77
CA LYS A 211 28.18 15.59 8.59
C LYS A 211 26.83 16.07 9.14
N SER A 212 26.60 17.39 9.19
CA SER A 212 25.30 17.97 9.54
C SER A 212 24.27 17.90 8.41
N ARG A 213 24.68 17.48 7.20
CA ARG A 213 23.84 17.41 6.01
C ARG A 213 23.29 15.99 5.81
N ASN A 214 21.96 15.84 5.83
CA ASN A 214 21.28 14.58 5.47
C ASN A 214 21.21 14.44 3.96
N LEU A 215 21.57 13.28 3.38
CA LEU A 215 21.38 13.00 1.95
C LEU A 215 21.16 11.52 1.61
N SER A 216 20.96 10.64 2.59
CA SER A 216 20.78 9.20 2.36
C SER A 216 19.35 8.77 2.65
N ASN A 217 18.58 8.45 1.61
CA ASN A 217 17.18 8.07 1.78
C ASN A 217 16.72 6.90 0.90
N TYR A 218 17.29 5.71 1.12
CA TYR A 218 16.69 4.48 0.62
C TYR A 218 15.47 4.02 1.45
N GLY A 219 15.13 4.73 2.54
CA GLY A 219 13.94 4.40 3.35
C GLY A 219 12.66 4.43 2.54
N ILE A 220 12.54 5.40 1.63
CA ILE A 220 11.41 5.51 0.69
C ILE A 220 11.38 4.30 -0.26
N LEU A 221 12.53 3.88 -0.78
CA LEU A 221 12.60 2.79 -1.74
C LEU A 221 12.30 1.43 -1.08
N THR A 222 12.84 1.19 0.13
CA THR A 222 12.44 0.05 0.96
C THR A 222 10.94 0.08 1.25
N SER A 223 10.38 1.26 1.53
CA SER A 223 8.94 1.42 1.79
C SER A 223 8.09 1.03 0.57
N PHE A 224 8.47 1.48 -0.63
CA PHE A 224 7.78 1.08 -1.87
C PHE A 224 7.83 -0.43 -2.13
N CYS A 225 8.96 -1.08 -1.89
CA CYS A 225 9.08 -2.53 -2.05
C CYS A 225 8.17 -3.30 -1.07
N LEU A 226 8.09 -2.87 0.19
CA LEU A 226 7.21 -3.49 1.19
C LEU A 226 5.73 -3.28 0.87
N LEU A 227 5.36 -2.07 0.43
CA LEU A 227 4.01 -1.76 -0.02
C LEU A 227 3.61 -2.64 -1.20
N PHE A 228 4.47 -2.75 -2.22
CA PHE A 228 4.21 -3.55 -3.41
C PHE A 228 4.10 -5.05 -3.08
N ALA A 229 4.97 -5.57 -2.20
CA ALA A 229 4.85 -6.95 -1.71
C ALA A 229 3.51 -7.22 -1.02
N THR A 230 3.02 -6.24 -0.24
CA THR A 230 1.72 -6.35 0.45
C THR A 230 0.56 -6.34 -0.53
N ILE A 231 0.60 -5.46 -1.54
CA ILE A 231 -0.43 -5.41 -2.59
C ILE A 231 -0.50 -6.73 -3.36
N LEU A 232 0.66 -7.31 -3.72
CA LEU A 232 0.71 -8.61 -4.38
C LEU A 232 0.13 -9.73 -3.51
N PHE A 233 0.42 -9.72 -2.21
CA PHE A 233 -0.13 -10.69 -1.27
C PHE A 233 -1.66 -10.55 -1.14
N ILE A 234 -2.18 -9.35 -0.88
CA ILE A 234 -3.62 -9.13 -0.72
C ILE A 234 -4.37 -9.54 -1.99
N ARG A 235 -3.81 -9.26 -3.17
CA ARG A 235 -4.39 -9.72 -4.43
C ARG A 235 -4.48 -11.23 -4.49
N GLU A 236 -3.43 -11.94 -4.12
CA GLU A 236 -3.45 -13.41 -4.10
C GLU A 236 -4.44 -13.94 -3.05
N TRP A 237 -4.47 -13.31 -1.88
CA TRP A 237 -5.39 -13.66 -0.80
C TRP A 237 -6.87 -13.54 -1.21
N LEU A 238 -7.18 -12.62 -2.13
CA LEU A 238 -8.53 -12.39 -2.66
C LEU A 238 -8.80 -13.11 -3.99
N ALA A 239 -7.78 -13.65 -4.65
CA ALA A 239 -7.93 -14.28 -5.96
C ALA A 239 -8.08 -15.80 -5.81
N GLU A 240 -9.09 -16.37 -6.47
CA GLU A 240 -9.36 -17.82 -6.52
C GLU A 240 -8.36 -18.61 -7.42
N ASN A 241 -7.16 -18.08 -7.66
CA ASN A 241 -6.32 -18.50 -8.78
C ASN A 241 -5.18 -19.46 -8.33
N ASP A 242 -4.92 -20.51 -9.12
CA ASP A 242 -3.87 -21.51 -8.86
C ASP A 242 -2.42 -20.99 -9.03
N GLN A 243 -2.21 -19.68 -9.17
CA GLN A 243 -0.89 -19.08 -9.47
C GLN A 243 -0.08 -18.67 -8.23
N ILE A 244 -0.40 -19.25 -7.07
CA ILE A 244 0.21 -18.94 -5.76
C ILE A 244 1.74 -18.95 -5.82
N LEU A 245 2.34 -19.94 -6.49
CA LEU A 245 3.79 -20.07 -6.59
C LEU A 245 4.46 -18.90 -7.33
N SER A 246 3.82 -18.39 -8.39
CA SER A 246 4.33 -17.27 -9.18
C SER A 246 4.28 -15.97 -8.38
N THR A 247 3.18 -15.74 -7.65
CA THR A 247 3.04 -14.55 -6.80
C THR A 247 4.01 -14.60 -5.61
N LEU A 248 4.23 -15.78 -5.02
CA LEU A 248 5.22 -16.00 -3.97
C LEU A 248 6.64 -15.61 -4.39
N ILE A 249 7.08 -16.03 -5.58
CA ILE A 249 8.40 -15.67 -6.11
C ILE A 249 8.54 -14.14 -6.21
N LYS A 250 7.51 -13.44 -6.68
CA LYS A 250 7.51 -11.97 -6.79
C LYS A 250 7.59 -11.31 -5.41
N ILE A 251 6.84 -11.81 -4.42
CA ILE A 251 6.89 -11.33 -3.03
C ILE A 251 8.31 -11.49 -2.47
N ILE A 252 8.92 -12.66 -2.63
CA ILE A 252 10.30 -12.94 -2.18
C ILE A 252 11.29 -11.97 -2.83
N ILE A 253 11.21 -11.74 -4.15
CA ILE A 253 12.07 -10.79 -4.85
C ILE A 253 11.93 -9.37 -4.25
N CYS A 254 10.70 -8.94 -3.97
CA CYS A 254 10.45 -7.62 -3.36
C CYS A 254 11.09 -7.51 -1.97
N PHE A 255 11.03 -8.56 -1.15
CA PHE A 255 11.70 -8.59 0.15
C PHE A 255 13.22 -8.53 0.03
N VAL A 256 13.82 -9.32 -0.87
CA VAL A 256 15.27 -9.31 -1.09
C VAL A 256 15.74 -7.91 -1.49
N VAL A 257 15.01 -7.24 -2.38
CA VAL A 257 15.29 -5.86 -2.80
C VAL A 257 15.10 -4.87 -1.63
N ALA A 258 14.03 -5.03 -0.83
CA ALA A 258 13.78 -4.20 0.35
C ALA A 258 14.91 -4.31 1.39
N VAL A 259 15.36 -5.54 1.69
CA VAL A 259 16.47 -5.84 2.61
C VAL A 259 17.77 -5.24 2.07
N PHE A 260 18.04 -5.37 0.78
CA PHE A 260 19.21 -4.74 0.15
C PHE A 260 19.23 -3.22 0.38
N PHE A 261 18.11 -2.53 0.13
CA PHE A 261 18.01 -1.09 0.36
C PHE A 261 18.05 -0.69 1.84
N ALA A 262 17.52 -1.53 2.74
CA ALA A 262 17.54 -1.28 4.19
C ALA A 262 18.95 -1.35 4.78
N LEU A 263 19.74 -2.35 4.34
CA LEU A 263 21.11 -2.62 4.78
C LEU A 263 22.13 -1.71 4.08
N HIS A 264 21.91 -1.38 2.82
CA HIS A 264 22.87 -0.59 2.07
C HIS A 264 22.74 0.89 2.41
N LYS A 265 23.67 1.42 3.21
CA LYS A 265 23.79 2.87 3.43
C LYS A 265 24.25 3.52 2.12
N SER A 266 23.43 4.41 1.56
CA SER A 266 23.84 5.21 0.39
C SER A 266 25.19 5.86 0.66
N LYS A 267 26.14 5.57 -0.23
CA LYS A 267 27.42 6.29 -0.30
C LYS A 267 27.33 7.46 -1.27
N LEU A 268 26.14 8.03 -1.52
CA LEU A 268 26.07 9.41 -2.00
C LEU A 268 26.68 10.29 -0.90
N LYS A 269 28.01 10.38 -0.92
CA LYS A 269 28.74 11.32 -0.09
C LYS A 269 28.28 12.69 -0.55
N SER A 270 27.55 13.37 0.31
CA SER A 270 27.39 14.81 0.27
C SER A 270 28.71 15.43 -0.20
N LYS A 271 28.73 16.05 -1.39
CA LYS A 271 29.91 16.77 -1.89
C LYS A 271 30.05 18.06 -1.08
N PRO A 272 31.25 18.44 -0.62
CA PRO A 272 31.46 19.73 0.03
C PRO A 272 30.93 20.85 -0.88
N GLN A 273 30.07 21.72 -0.36
CA GLN A 273 29.61 22.88 -1.11
C GLN A 273 30.54 24.08 -0.86
N GLN A 274 30.53 25.05 -1.76
CA GLN A 274 31.21 26.32 -1.53
C GLN A 274 30.48 27.11 -0.44
N VAL A 275 31.26 27.68 0.46
CA VAL A 275 30.84 28.52 1.57
C VAL A 275 31.44 29.90 1.34
N LYS A 276 30.59 30.92 1.24
CA LYS A 276 31.01 32.31 1.10
C LYS A 276 31.09 32.94 2.48
N THR A 277 32.27 33.46 2.82
CA THR A 277 32.46 34.30 4.00
C THR A 277 32.15 35.73 3.60
N ILE A 278 31.11 36.31 4.18
CA ILE A 278 30.70 37.68 3.93
C ILE A 278 30.82 38.51 5.20
N LYS A 279 31.20 39.76 5.08
CA LYS A 279 31.15 40.75 6.16
C LYS A 279 29.93 41.63 5.93
N VAL A 280 28.98 41.60 6.85
CA VAL A 280 27.70 42.31 6.75
C VAL A 280 27.66 43.44 7.75
N ASN A 281 27.33 44.66 7.31
CA ASN A 281 27.25 45.82 8.21
C ASN A 281 25.98 45.81 9.06
N THR A 282 24.83 45.47 8.45
CA THR A 282 23.53 45.38 9.13
C THR A 282 22.70 44.20 8.62
N PHE A 283 21.95 43.56 9.50
CA PHE A 283 20.95 42.55 9.11
C PHE A 283 19.71 42.64 9.99
N ASN A 284 18.56 42.24 9.43
CA ASN A 284 17.30 42.14 10.14
C ASN A 284 16.86 40.68 10.24
N LYS A 285 16.52 40.22 11.45
CA LYS A 285 16.05 38.86 11.70
C LYS A 285 14.53 38.79 11.49
N ASN A 286 14.09 37.90 10.61
CA ASN A 286 12.70 37.50 10.56
C ASN A 286 12.49 36.22 11.39
N SER A 287 11.94 36.39 12.59
CA SER A 287 11.68 35.30 13.54
C SER A 287 10.60 34.31 13.06
N LYS A 288 9.65 34.74 12.22
CA LYS A 288 8.58 33.86 11.70
C LYS A 288 9.12 32.89 10.64
N SER A 289 9.90 33.40 9.68
CA SER A 289 10.47 32.60 8.59
C SER A 289 11.81 31.93 8.94
N HIS A 290 12.41 32.27 10.09
CA HIS A 290 13.76 31.83 10.46
C HIS A 290 14.82 32.22 9.41
N THR A 291 14.71 33.44 8.89
CA THR A 291 15.63 33.99 7.89
C THR A 291 16.23 35.32 8.35
N LEU A 292 17.49 35.58 7.99
CA LEU A 292 18.10 36.90 8.07
C LEU A 292 17.91 37.60 6.72
N ILE A 293 17.41 38.82 6.75
CA ILE A 293 17.33 39.70 5.59
C ILE A 293 18.62 40.53 5.58
N VAL A 294 19.47 40.26 4.61
CA VAL A 294 20.69 41.03 4.34
C VAL A 294 20.47 41.83 3.06
N ASP A 295 20.77 43.13 3.11
CA ASP A 295 20.72 44.04 1.96
C ASP A 295 19.34 44.10 1.27
N HIS A 296 18.26 44.21 2.07
CA HIS A 296 16.87 44.34 1.64
C HIS A 296 16.32 43.32 0.61
N LYS A 297 17.08 42.29 0.20
CA LYS A 297 16.73 41.34 -0.87
C LYS A 297 17.22 39.90 -0.64
N THR A 298 18.26 39.68 0.16
CA THR A 298 18.83 38.33 0.32
C THR A 298 18.36 37.67 1.61
N ASN A 299 17.49 36.66 1.47
CA ASN A 299 17.02 35.83 2.59
C ASN A 299 18.02 34.70 2.86
N ILE A 300 18.62 34.70 4.05
CA ILE A 300 19.54 33.66 4.51
C ILE A 300 18.86 32.87 5.63
N GLY A 301 18.62 31.57 5.42
CA GLY A 301 18.02 30.71 6.45
C GLY A 301 19.00 30.39 7.58
N TYR A 302 18.54 30.42 8.83
CA TYR A 302 19.34 30.02 9.99
C TYR A 302 18.65 28.89 10.80
N PRO A 303 19.40 28.08 11.57
CA PRO A 303 18.81 27.03 12.40
C PRO A 303 17.83 27.59 13.44
N LYS A 304 16.64 26.99 13.58
CA LYS A 304 15.57 27.54 14.45
C LYS A 304 16.02 27.84 15.88
N TYR A 305 16.84 26.97 16.47
CA TYR A 305 17.34 27.12 17.84
C TYR A 305 18.38 28.25 18.02
N TRP A 306 18.84 28.89 16.93
CA TRP A 306 19.66 30.10 16.97
C TRP A 306 18.84 31.39 17.13
N SER A 307 17.51 31.35 16.92
CA SER A 307 16.66 32.55 16.87
C SER A 307 16.79 33.47 18.09
N ARG A 308 16.92 32.90 19.29
CA ARG A 308 17.07 33.65 20.56
C ARG A 308 18.48 34.21 20.82
N PHE A 309 19.48 33.72 20.10
CA PHE A 309 20.87 34.16 20.25
C PHE A 309 21.25 35.17 19.16
N LEU A 310 20.37 35.38 18.17
CA LEU A 310 20.52 36.36 17.11
C LEU A 310 19.75 37.63 17.48
N PRO A 311 20.37 38.82 17.40
CA PRO A 311 19.67 40.09 17.62
C PRO A 311 18.58 40.32 16.56
N GLU A 312 17.51 41.05 16.91
CA GLU A 312 16.44 41.43 15.96
C GLU A 312 16.97 42.30 14.82
N VAL A 313 17.80 43.28 15.16
CA VAL A 313 18.54 44.10 14.20
C VAL A 313 19.97 44.19 14.68
N SER A 314 20.92 43.80 13.83
CA SER A 314 22.34 44.06 14.09
C SER A 314 22.77 45.34 13.39
N LYS A 315 23.39 46.24 14.15
CA LYS A 315 24.04 47.46 13.64
C LYS A 315 25.58 47.34 13.58
N THR A 316 26.11 46.19 13.96
CA THR A 316 27.55 45.94 14.06
C THR A 316 28.03 45.05 12.92
N THR A 317 29.18 45.40 12.33
CA THR A 317 29.77 44.62 11.25
C THR A 317 30.06 43.19 11.70
N THR A 318 29.39 42.21 11.10
CA THR A 318 29.45 40.80 11.51
C THR A 318 29.90 39.93 10.35
N GLU A 319 30.88 39.06 10.59
CA GLU A 319 31.27 38.04 9.62
C GLU A 319 30.31 36.85 9.65
N MET A 320 29.87 36.39 8.48
CA MET A 320 28.96 35.27 8.32
C MET A 320 29.49 34.29 7.29
N ASP A 321 29.30 33.00 7.55
CA ASP A 321 29.60 31.94 6.58
C ASP A 321 28.29 31.42 6.02
N ILE A 322 28.08 31.57 4.71
CA ILE A 322 26.85 31.16 4.01
C ILE A 322 27.15 30.05 3.04
N ARG A 323 26.37 28.97 3.12
CA ARG A 323 26.40 27.89 2.14
C ARG A 323 25.77 28.35 0.82
N GLY A 324 26.58 28.40 -0.25
CA GLY A 324 26.28 29.17 -1.45
C GLY A 324 25.12 28.71 -2.34
N ASN A 325 24.59 27.49 -2.17
CA ASN A 325 23.52 26.97 -3.05
C ASN A 325 22.11 26.99 -2.42
N ILE A 326 22.02 27.15 -1.09
CA ILE A 326 20.75 27.06 -0.32
C ILE A 326 20.59 28.32 0.57
N ASN A 327 21.52 29.27 0.49
CA ASN A 327 21.61 30.45 1.37
C ASN A 327 21.36 30.09 2.84
N THR A 328 22.10 29.09 3.35
CA THR A 328 21.97 28.66 4.76
C THR A 328 23.18 29.13 5.57
N LEU A 329 22.90 29.70 6.74
CA LEU A 329 23.91 30.23 7.66
C LEU A 329 24.63 29.10 8.39
N LEU A 330 25.95 29.05 8.27
CA LEU A 330 26.82 28.07 8.92
C LEU A 330 27.57 28.64 10.12
N ARG A 331 27.86 29.95 10.09
CA ARG A 331 28.52 30.71 11.16
C ARG A 331 27.98 32.13 11.18
N CYS A 332 27.77 32.68 12.38
CA CYS A 332 27.44 34.09 12.58
C CYS A 332 28.35 34.65 13.68
N GLY A 333 29.27 35.53 13.27
CA GLY A 333 30.32 36.09 14.12
C GLY A 333 31.20 35.01 14.76
N ASN A 334 31.70 35.32 15.95
CA ASN A 334 32.56 34.43 16.73
C ASN A 334 31.79 33.51 17.69
N ILE A 335 30.47 33.65 17.75
CA ILE A 335 29.61 33.02 18.75
C ILE A 335 28.94 31.77 18.17
N LEU A 336 28.16 31.92 17.09
CA LEU A 336 27.34 30.84 16.52
C LEU A 336 28.07 30.13 15.38
N SER A 337 28.17 28.80 15.45
CA SER A 337 28.88 28.02 14.43
C SER A 337 28.46 26.54 14.44
N ILE A 338 27.91 26.07 13.32
CA ILE A 338 27.54 24.66 13.12
C ILE A 338 28.76 23.74 13.26
N HIS A 339 29.94 24.20 12.82
CA HIS A 339 31.18 23.45 12.97
C HIS A 339 31.47 23.12 14.44
N ARG A 340 31.41 24.13 15.32
CA ARG A 340 31.65 23.94 16.77
C ARG A 340 30.59 23.04 17.41
N GLU A 341 29.33 23.19 17.02
CA GLU A 341 28.26 22.31 17.53
C GLU A 341 28.51 20.84 17.21
N VAL A 342 28.88 20.54 15.96
CA VAL A 342 29.13 19.15 15.54
C VAL A 342 30.41 18.61 16.18
N GLN A 343 31.42 19.47 16.40
CA GLN A 343 32.64 19.11 17.10
C GLN A 343 32.36 18.70 18.56
N GLN A 344 31.54 19.47 19.26
CA GLN A 344 31.34 19.31 20.70
C GLN A 344 30.20 18.36 21.07
N PHE A 345 29.11 18.34 20.29
CA PHE A 345 27.90 17.56 20.59
C PHE A 345 27.58 16.49 19.55
N GLY A 346 28.44 16.32 18.54
CA GLY A 346 28.23 15.38 17.45
C GLY A 346 27.20 15.83 16.41
N PRO A 347 27.10 15.10 15.27
CA PRO A 347 26.17 15.44 14.21
C PRO A 347 24.72 15.06 14.55
N PRO A 348 23.72 15.78 14.01
CA PRO A 348 22.31 15.43 14.17
C PRO A 348 22.01 14.03 13.60
N LYS A 349 21.15 13.29 14.28
CA LYS A 349 20.69 11.97 13.83
C LYS A 349 19.43 12.11 12.99
N PHE A 350 19.50 11.76 11.71
CA PHE A 350 18.34 11.90 10.84
C PHE A 350 17.29 10.81 11.05
N VAL A 351 16.05 11.26 11.19
CA VAL A 351 14.89 10.42 11.56
C VAL A 351 14.04 10.00 10.36
N PHE A 352 14.09 10.73 9.24
CA PHE A 352 13.14 10.59 8.12
C PHE A 352 12.95 9.15 7.63
N ARG A 353 14.05 8.42 7.37
CA ARG A 353 14.00 7.01 6.95
C ARG A 353 13.23 6.14 7.95
N ASN A 354 13.60 6.23 9.23
CA ASN A 354 13.00 5.41 10.27
C ASN A 354 11.54 5.82 10.52
N ASN A 355 11.23 7.11 10.35
CA ASN A 355 9.87 7.61 10.42
C ASN A 355 8.99 7.00 9.33
N ALA A 356 9.44 7.04 8.07
CA ALA A 356 8.71 6.46 6.94
C ALA A 356 8.49 4.94 7.12
N LEU A 357 9.54 4.20 7.50
CA LEU A 357 9.44 2.76 7.71
C LEU A 357 8.60 2.38 8.94
N PHE A 358 8.63 3.20 10.01
CA PHE A 358 7.80 2.99 11.19
C PHE A 358 6.32 3.11 10.84
N PHE A 359 5.91 4.24 10.26
CA PHE A 359 4.50 4.47 9.92
C PHE A 359 4.01 3.49 8.87
N LEU A 360 4.80 3.22 7.82
CA LEU A 360 4.41 2.25 6.82
C LEU A 360 4.30 0.83 7.41
N GLY A 361 5.30 0.38 8.18
CA GLY A 361 5.26 -0.93 8.81
C GLY A 361 4.06 -1.10 9.75
N LEU A 362 3.73 -0.05 10.52
CA LEU A 362 2.55 -0.02 11.39
C LEU A 362 1.25 -0.13 10.59
N ILE A 363 1.09 0.70 9.54
CA ILE A 363 -0.10 0.69 8.68
C ILE A 363 -0.26 -0.69 8.03
N LEU A 364 0.82 -1.24 7.44
CA LEU A 364 0.76 -2.55 6.79
C LEU A 364 0.43 -3.66 7.79
N ALA A 365 1.01 -3.65 9.00
CA ALA A 365 0.67 -4.63 10.04
C ALA A 365 -0.82 -4.57 10.43
N ILE A 366 -1.39 -3.37 10.56
CA ILE A 366 -2.83 -3.20 10.82
C ILE A 366 -3.67 -3.71 9.65
N VAL A 367 -3.28 -3.41 8.41
CA VAL A 367 -3.96 -3.93 7.21
C VAL A 367 -3.96 -5.45 7.22
N PHE A 368 -2.82 -6.10 7.45
CA PHE A 368 -2.75 -7.56 7.61
C PHE A 368 -3.67 -8.04 8.73
N TYR A 369 -3.61 -7.42 9.92
CA TYR A 369 -4.46 -7.81 11.03
C TYR A 369 -5.96 -7.84 10.69
N ILE A 370 -6.44 -6.82 9.95
CA ILE A 370 -7.85 -6.70 9.56
C ILE A 370 -8.21 -7.68 8.44
N PHE A 371 -7.36 -7.84 7.41
CA PHE A 371 -7.73 -8.61 6.21
C PHE A 371 -7.59 -10.12 6.38
N SER A 372 -6.55 -10.57 7.07
CA SER A 372 -6.21 -11.99 7.14
C SER A 372 -6.41 -12.61 8.52
N ASN A 373 -6.54 -11.80 9.57
CA ASN A 373 -6.66 -12.26 10.96
C ASN A 373 -5.52 -13.23 11.37
N PRO A 374 -4.26 -12.75 11.41
CA PRO A 374 -3.08 -13.59 11.64
C PRO A 374 -3.08 -14.28 13.01
N ILE A 375 -3.87 -13.80 13.98
CA ILE A 375 -4.03 -14.46 15.29
C ILE A 375 -4.79 -15.77 15.12
N ASN A 376 -5.95 -15.75 14.47
CA ASN A 376 -6.72 -16.97 14.21
C ASN A 376 -5.93 -17.94 13.31
N ASN A 377 -5.26 -17.41 12.28
CA ASN A 377 -4.40 -18.22 11.41
C ASN A 377 -3.22 -18.86 12.16
N SER A 378 -2.59 -18.12 13.09
CA SER A 378 -1.50 -18.66 13.90
C SER A 378 -1.97 -19.71 14.92
N PHE A 379 -3.14 -19.50 15.53
CA PHE A 379 -3.76 -20.50 16.40
C PHE A 379 -4.13 -21.78 15.63
N LEU A 380 -4.68 -21.62 14.42
CA LEU A 380 -4.99 -22.71 13.52
C LEU A 380 -3.73 -23.48 13.10
N ALA A 381 -2.68 -22.78 12.67
CA ALA A 381 -1.41 -23.39 12.32
C ALA A 381 -0.75 -24.12 13.51
N TYR A 382 -0.83 -23.53 14.72
CA TYR A 382 -0.38 -24.18 15.95
C TYR A 382 -1.09 -25.51 16.18
N ARG A 383 -2.44 -25.52 16.13
CA ARG A 383 -3.24 -26.74 16.31
C ARG A 383 -2.92 -27.80 15.26
N TYR A 384 -2.67 -27.41 14.01
CA TYR A 384 -2.27 -28.34 12.96
C TYR A 384 -0.93 -29.02 13.29
N TYR A 385 0.13 -28.23 13.55
CA TYR A 385 1.46 -28.78 13.83
C TYR A 385 1.56 -29.49 15.18
N SER A 386 0.67 -29.18 16.12
CA SER A 386 0.57 -29.90 17.39
C SER A 386 -0.34 -31.14 17.32
N HIS A 387 -0.84 -31.52 16.13
CA HIS A 387 -1.79 -32.62 15.93
C HIS A 387 -3.08 -32.49 16.76
N GLN A 388 -3.50 -31.26 17.08
CA GLN A 388 -4.72 -30.95 17.81
C GLN A 388 -5.84 -30.42 16.90
N LEU A 389 -5.57 -30.25 15.60
CA LEU A 389 -6.58 -29.84 14.64
C LEU A 389 -7.48 -31.03 14.30
N GLN A 390 -8.79 -30.87 14.50
CA GLN A 390 -9.79 -31.83 14.08
C GLN A 390 -10.47 -31.33 12.81
N ASN A 391 -10.59 -32.22 11.83
CA ASN A 391 -11.33 -31.99 10.59
C ASN A 391 -12.64 -32.77 10.69
N TRP A 392 -13.76 -32.06 10.75
CA TRP A 392 -15.09 -32.64 10.85
C TRP A 392 -15.72 -32.74 9.47
N GLN A 393 -16.24 -33.92 9.12
CA GLN A 393 -17.05 -34.15 7.93
C GLN A 393 -18.46 -34.46 8.41
N ILE A 394 -19.39 -33.53 8.21
CA ILE A 394 -20.75 -33.60 8.72
C ILE A 394 -21.74 -33.66 7.56
N ASN A 395 -22.46 -34.77 7.47
CA ASN A 395 -23.38 -35.04 6.36
C ASN A 395 -24.86 -35.03 6.79
N ASP A 396 -25.13 -34.96 8.10
CA ASP A 396 -26.47 -34.99 8.66
C ASP A 396 -26.57 -34.15 9.94
N LEU A 397 -27.80 -33.73 10.29
CA LEU A 397 -28.07 -32.85 11.43
C LEU A 397 -27.80 -33.53 12.78
N THR A 398 -27.97 -34.86 12.88
CA THR A 398 -27.75 -35.56 14.15
C THR A 398 -26.26 -35.62 14.51
N SER A 399 -25.41 -35.82 13.51
CA SER A 399 -23.96 -35.71 13.64
C SER A 399 -23.54 -34.29 14.00
N LEU A 400 -24.15 -33.27 13.40
CA LEU A 400 -23.87 -31.87 13.75
C LEU A 400 -24.23 -31.59 15.22
N ASN A 401 -25.46 -31.91 15.63
CA ASN A 401 -25.99 -31.60 16.96
C ASN A 401 -25.18 -32.24 18.09
N ASN A 402 -24.71 -33.47 17.89
CA ASN A 402 -24.04 -34.26 18.93
C ASN A 402 -22.51 -34.22 18.86
N SER A 403 -21.94 -33.48 17.90
CA SER A 403 -20.50 -33.41 17.73
C SER A 403 -19.83 -32.52 18.79
N ASP A 404 -18.65 -32.95 19.27
CA ASP A 404 -17.79 -32.16 20.16
C ASP A 404 -16.93 -31.16 19.37
N ILE A 405 -17.56 -30.45 18.41
CA ILE A 405 -16.89 -29.41 17.62
C ILE A 405 -16.43 -28.31 18.55
N LYS A 406 -15.20 -27.86 18.36
CA LYS A 406 -14.60 -26.77 19.15
C LYS A 406 -14.20 -25.61 18.26
N ARG A 407 -14.11 -24.44 18.90
CA ARG A 407 -13.57 -23.24 18.27
C ARG A 407 -12.18 -23.52 17.67
N GLY A 408 -12.01 -23.17 16.40
CA GLY A 408 -10.78 -23.37 15.64
C GLY A 408 -10.66 -24.74 14.96
N ASP A 409 -11.69 -25.59 15.02
CA ASP A 409 -11.76 -26.79 14.19
C ASP A 409 -12.10 -26.44 12.73
N LEU A 410 -11.68 -27.27 11.79
CA LEU A 410 -12.11 -27.19 10.39
C LEU A 410 -13.32 -28.10 10.21
N ILE A 411 -14.35 -27.57 9.57
CA ILE A 411 -15.57 -28.31 9.31
C ILE A 411 -15.94 -28.26 7.84
N ASN A 412 -16.39 -29.40 7.33
CA ASN A 412 -17.04 -29.56 6.05
C ASN A 412 -18.47 -30.03 6.31
N ILE A 413 -19.46 -29.17 6.05
CA ILE A 413 -20.88 -29.46 6.22
C ILE A 413 -21.50 -29.65 4.85
N SER A 414 -22.07 -30.82 4.61
CA SER A 414 -22.83 -31.15 3.41
C SER A 414 -24.17 -31.75 3.83
N ILE A 415 -25.09 -30.90 4.29
CA ILE A 415 -26.40 -31.32 4.81
C ILE A 415 -27.51 -30.77 3.90
N ASN A 416 -28.48 -31.63 3.58
CA ASN A 416 -29.69 -31.24 2.86
C ASN A 416 -30.60 -30.38 3.75
N GLY A 417 -31.52 -29.61 3.17
CA GLY A 417 -32.41 -28.77 3.97
C GLY A 417 -31.78 -27.50 4.52
N THR A 418 -30.64 -27.10 3.92
CA THR A 418 -29.98 -25.83 4.22
C THR A 418 -30.64 -24.72 3.41
N SER A 419 -31.12 -23.68 4.10
CA SER A 419 -31.79 -22.52 3.49
C SER A 419 -31.23 -21.21 4.03
N CYS A 420 -31.28 -20.14 3.23
CA CYS A 420 -30.87 -18.81 3.66
C CYS A 420 -31.98 -18.09 4.42
N ASP A 421 -31.61 -17.23 5.37
CA ASP A 421 -32.55 -16.34 6.04
C ASP A 421 -33.34 -15.50 5.03
N ILE A 422 -34.65 -15.71 5.04
CA ILE A 422 -35.60 -15.03 4.15
C ILE A 422 -35.79 -13.53 4.47
N LYS A 423 -35.32 -13.09 5.65
CA LYS A 423 -35.32 -11.69 6.08
C LYS A 423 -34.01 -10.98 5.78
N GLU A 424 -32.98 -11.68 5.32
CA GLU A 424 -31.68 -11.07 5.00
C GLU A 424 -31.82 -10.15 3.77
N ARG A 425 -31.89 -8.83 4.02
CA ARG A 425 -32.02 -7.80 2.97
C ARG A 425 -30.67 -7.44 2.42
N ASN A 426 -30.47 -7.56 1.10
CA ASN A 426 -29.32 -6.92 0.46
C ASN A 426 -29.64 -6.32 -0.91
N LYS A 427 -30.34 -5.18 -0.89
CA LYS A 427 -30.79 -4.31 -2.01
C LYS A 427 -29.81 -4.04 -3.16
N ASN A 428 -28.56 -4.46 -3.08
CA ASN A 428 -27.52 -4.20 -4.08
C ASN A 428 -26.82 -5.47 -4.60
N ILE A 429 -26.99 -6.64 -3.96
CA ILE A 429 -26.37 -7.91 -4.39
C ILE A 429 -27.24 -9.08 -3.92
N ASP A 430 -28.32 -9.35 -4.66
CA ASP A 430 -29.42 -10.27 -4.30
C ASP A 430 -29.05 -11.77 -4.30
N THR A 431 -27.77 -12.14 -4.20
CA THR A 431 -27.35 -13.56 -4.21
C THR A 431 -26.55 -13.98 -2.97
N LYS A 432 -26.18 -13.07 -2.07
CA LYS A 432 -25.28 -13.34 -0.94
C LYS A 432 -26.04 -13.64 0.35
N CYS A 433 -25.81 -14.82 0.91
CA CYS A 433 -26.36 -15.26 2.18
C CYS A 433 -25.30 -15.29 3.30
N HIS A 434 -25.61 -14.74 4.48
CA HIS A 434 -24.75 -14.83 5.68
C HIS A 434 -25.39 -15.64 6.80
N HIS A 435 -26.72 -15.70 6.87
CA HIS A 435 -27.45 -16.47 7.87
C HIS A 435 -28.12 -17.67 7.23
N LEU A 436 -27.75 -18.88 7.64
CA LEU A 436 -28.36 -20.12 7.16
C LEU A 436 -29.05 -20.87 8.29
N ALA A 437 -30.13 -21.55 7.92
CA ALA A 437 -30.83 -22.49 8.78
C ALA A 437 -30.71 -23.90 8.20
N ILE A 438 -30.34 -24.86 9.04
CA ILE A 438 -30.35 -26.29 8.71
C ILE A 438 -31.51 -26.96 9.44
N LYS A 439 -32.37 -27.63 8.65
CA LYS A 439 -33.51 -28.41 9.12
C LYS A 439 -33.47 -29.81 8.51
N ASP A 440 -33.78 -30.82 9.30
CA ASP A 440 -33.80 -32.23 8.88
C ASP A 440 -35.20 -32.73 8.52
N LYS A 441 -36.24 -32.08 9.02
CA LYS A 441 -37.64 -32.50 8.86
C LYS A 441 -38.48 -31.40 8.22
N PRO A 442 -39.35 -31.75 7.26
CA PRO A 442 -40.33 -30.80 6.73
C PRO A 442 -41.29 -30.35 7.84
N LEU A 443 -41.90 -29.18 7.65
CA LEU A 443 -43.00 -28.73 8.49
C LEU A 443 -44.21 -29.66 8.28
N GLY A 444 -44.69 -30.29 9.35
CA GLY A 444 -45.80 -31.23 9.28
C GLY A 444 -47.11 -30.57 8.86
N ASN A 445 -47.97 -31.32 8.16
CA ASN A 445 -49.28 -30.83 7.73
C ASN A 445 -50.19 -30.47 8.91
N GLU A 446 -50.06 -31.17 10.04
CA GLU A 446 -50.85 -30.90 11.26
C GLU A 446 -50.31 -29.71 12.06
N ASP A 447 -49.07 -29.29 11.79
CA ASP A 447 -48.36 -28.28 12.58
C ASP A 447 -48.62 -26.85 12.09
N ASN A 448 -49.15 -26.67 10.86
CA ASN A 448 -49.36 -25.35 10.28
C ASN A 448 -50.48 -25.27 9.24
N GLN A 449 -51.31 -24.23 9.35
CA GLN A 449 -52.43 -23.93 8.46
C GLN A 449 -52.03 -23.77 6.98
N PHE A 450 -50.85 -23.22 6.68
CA PHE A 450 -50.37 -23.09 5.30
C PHE A 450 -50.10 -24.44 4.64
N MET A 451 -49.63 -25.43 5.40
CA MET A 451 -49.37 -26.77 4.87
C MET A 451 -50.67 -27.51 4.58
N LEU A 452 -51.71 -27.35 5.43
CA LEU A 452 -53.06 -27.87 5.16
C LEU A 452 -53.65 -27.30 3.87
N LEU A 453 -53.39 -26.01 3.61
CA LEU A 453 -53.91 -25.28 2.46
C LEU A 453 -53.02 -25.34 1.21
N PHE A 454 -51.93 -26.13 1.21
CA PHE A 454 -50.93 -26.13 0.13
C PHE A 454 -51.55 -26.21 -1.27
N ASN A 455 -52.45 -27.18 -1.49
CA ASN A 455 -53.11 -27.38 -2.78
C ASN A 455 -54.03 -26.21 -3.16
N THR A 456 -54.75 -25.64 -2.20
CA THR A 456 -55.66 -24.51 -2.42
C THR A 456 -54.88 -23.24 -2.74
N ILE A 457 -53.82 -22.95 -1.98
CA ILE A 457 -52.95 -21.79 -2.24
C ILE A 457 -52.27 -21.94 -3.61
N ASN A 458 -51.76 -23.12 -3.95
CA ASN A 458 -51.16 -23.36 -5.27
C ASN A 458 -52.13 -23.11 -6.43
N LYS A 459 -53.40 -23.52 -6.28
CA LYS A 459 -54.44 -23.22 -7.28
C LYS A 459 -54.70 -21.72 -7.43
N VAL A 460 -54.76 -20.97 -6.33
CA VAL A 460 -54.95 -19.51 -6.40
C VAL A 460 -53.81 -18.84 -7.15
N PHE A 461 -52.58 -19.32 -6.99
CA PHE A 461 -51.41 -18.78 -7.67
C PHE A 461 -51.27 -19.24 -9.13
N ASP A 462 -52.06 -20.21 -9.60
CA ASP A 462 -52.11 -20.61 -11.00
C ASP A 462 -52.53 -19.44 -11.90
N GLU A 463 -51.93 -19.33 -13.08
CA GLU A 463 -52.29 -18.35 -14.09
C GLU A 463 -53.73 -18.52 -14.56
N LYS A 464 -54.22 -19.76 -14.57
CA LYS A 464 -55.59 -20.12 -14.96
C LYS A 464 -56.60 -20.03 -13.81
N PHE A 465 -56.23 -19.49 -12.66
CA PHE A 465 -57.18 -19.28 -11.58
C PHE A 465 -58.34 -18.37 -12.02
N ILE A 466 -58.05 -17.31 -12.78
CA ILE A 466 -59.05 -16.47 -13.46
C ILE A 466 -59.09 -16.88 -14.93
N ASP A 467 -59.75 -18.00 -15.23
CA ASP A 467 -59.89 -18.51 -16.60
C ASP A 467 -61.11 -17.89 -17.30
N ALA A 468 -60.88 -16.89 -18.14
CA ALA A 468 -61.92 -16.18 -18.89
C ALA A 468 -61.74 -16.41 -20.40
N VAL A 469 -62.69 -17.10 -21.03
CA VAL A 469 -62.63 -17.50 -22.44
C VAL A 469 -63.78 -16.87 -23.24
N ILE A 470 -63.53 -16.59 -24.52
CA ILE A 470 -64.56 -16.14 -25.45
C ILE A 470 -65.51 -17.31 -25.74
N ASP A 471 -66.77 -17.20 -25.33
CA ASP A 471 -67.83 -18.16 -25.62
C ASP A 471 -68.51 -17.81 -26.96
N PRO A 472 -68.76 -18.77 -27.87
CA PRO A 472 -69.59 -18.58 -29.07
C PRO A 472 -70.91 -17.84 -28.83
N ASN A 473 -71.53 -18.00 -27.65
CA ASN A 473 -72.74 -17.27 -27.28
C ASN A 473 -72.48 -15.81 -26.88
N THR A 474 -71.29 -15.49 -26.35
CA THR A 474 -70.87 -14.11 -26.05
C THR A 474 -70.55 -13.28 -27.30
N LEU A 475 -70.13 -13.93 -28.39
CA LEU A 475 -69.99 -13.29 -29.72
C LEU A 475 -71.30 -12.66 -30.21
N ARG A 476 -72.46 -13.27 -29.89
CA ARG A 476 -73.77 -12.67 -30.20
C ARG A 476 -74.07 -11.43 -29.37
N MET A 477 -73.64 -11.36 -28.10
CA MET A 477 -73.89 -10.19 -27.24
C MET A 477 -72.99 -8.98 -27.56
N LEU A 478 -71.74 -9.24 -27.99
CA LEU A 478 -70.80 -8.24 -28.49
C LEU A 478 -71.40 -7.37 -29.61
N VAL A 479 -72.16 -7.99 -30.51
CA VAL A 479 -72.78 -7.34 -31.67
C VAL A 479 -73.98 -6.45 -31.29
N TYR A 480 -74.64 -6.71 -30.15
CA TYR A 480 -75.89 -6.03 -29.77
C TYR A 480 -75.72 -4.86 -28.79
N LYS A 481 -74.68 -4.85 -27.94
CA LYS A 481 -74.52 -3.84 -26.87
C LYS A 481 -73.24 -3.00 -26.94
N GLY A 482 -72.31 -3.31 -27.84
CA GLY A 482 -71.01 -2.61 -27.92
C GLY A 482 -70.06 -2.88 -26.74
N GLU A 483 -70.47 -3.71 -25.78
CA GLU A 483 -69.68 -4.15 -24.64
C GLU A 483 -69.16 -5.57 -24.86
N SER A 484 -67.90 -5.81 -24.49
CA SER A 484 -67.26 -7.11 -24.62
C SER A 484 -67.48 -7.98 -23.39
N TYR A 485 -67.97 -9.20 -23.58
CA TYR A 485 -68.22 -10.20 -22.53
C TYR A 485 -67.29 -11.41 -22.70
N LEU A 486 -66.89 -12.03 -21.58
CA LEU A 486 -66.16 -13.29 -21.53
C LEU A 486 -66.88 -14.26 -20.60
N SER A 487 -66.76 -15.56 -20.88
CA SER A 487 -67.21 -16.61 -19.96
C SER A 487 -66.10 -16.87 -18.94
N LEU A 488 -66.32 -16.46 -17.70
CA LEU A 488 -65.47 -16.82 -16.56
C LEU A 488 -65.81 -18.25 -16.15
N LYS A 489 -64.84 -19.15 -16.29
CA LYS A 489 -64.96 -20.59 -15.99
C LYS A 489 -64.74 -20.88 -14.51
N ASN A 490 -65.33 -21.98 -14.04
CA ASN A 490 -65.10 -22.56 -12.71
C ASN A 490 -65.23 -21.54 -11.55
N MET A 491 -66.20 -20.63 -11.68
CA MET A 491 -66.42 -19.58 -10.72
C MET A 491 -66.86 -20.13 -9.35
N GLY A 492 -67.57 -21.26 -9.32
CA GLY A 492 -67.90 -21.96 -8.08
C GLY A 492 -66.64 -22.41 -7.34
N GLN A 493 -65.71 -23.08 -8.03
CA GLN A 493 -64.43 -23.49 -7.45
C GLN A 493 -63.61 -22.30 -6.94
N MET A 494 -63.62 -21.17 -7.65
CA MET A 494 -62.97 -19.93 -7.21
C MET A 494 -63.53 -19.43 -5.87
N VAL A 495 -64.86 -19.43 -5.70
CA VAL A 495 -65.51 -19.06 -4.44
C VAL A 495 -65.08 -20.01 -3.32
N ILE A 496 -65.11 -21.32 -3.56
CA ILE A 496 -64.71 -22.34 -2.57
C ILE A 496 -63.25 -22.17 -2.15
N ASP A 497 -62.33 -21.96 -3.10
CA ASP A 497 -60.90 -21.84 -2.82
C ASP A 497 -60.60 -20.56 -2.02
N ILE A 498 -61.25 -19.44 -2.36
CA ILE A 498 -61.14 -18.19 -1.61
C ILE A 498 -61.74 -18.34 -0.21
N ASP A 499 -62.93 -18.93 -0.07
CA ASP A 499 -63.56 -19.15 1.24
C ASP A 499 -62.65 -19.96 2.18
N LYS A 500 -62.07 -21.06 1.68
CA LYS A 500 -61.13 -21.89 2.44
C LYS A 500 -59.91 -21.10 2.93
N ILE A 501 -59.30 -20.30 2.05
CA ILE A 501 -58.16 -19.46 2.42
C ILE A 501 -58.55 -18.44 3.49
N CYS A 502 -59.67 -17.75 3.29
CA CYS A 502 -60.12 -16.67 4.18
C CYS A 502 -60.60 -17.16 5.56
N ASN A 503 -61.06 -18.40 5.65
CA ASN A 503 -61.53 -18.98 6.91
C ASN A 503 -60.39 -19.61 7.72
N ILE A 504 -59.32 -20.04 7.05
CA ILE A 504 -58.19 -20.72 7.70
C ILE A 504 -57.03 -19.76 7.96
N LEU A 505 -56.74 -18.83 7.04
CA LEU A 505 -55.70 -17.82 7.22
C LEU A 505 -56.30 -16.51 7.74
N GLU A 506 -55.63 -15.88 8.70
CA GLU A 506 -56.00 -14.56 9.23
C GLU A 506 -55.61 -13.42 8.27
N ILE A 507 -56.19 -13.40 7.05
CA ILE A 507 -55.92 -12.38 6.01
C ILE A 507 -57.17 -11.55 5.67
N GLU A 508 -56.97 -10.33 5.16
CA GLU A 508 -58.06 -9.40 4.81
C GLU A 508 -58.79 -9.83 3.53
N CYS A 509 -59.95 -10.47 3.68
CA CYS A 509 -60.70 -11.04 2.55
C CYS A 509 -61.97 -10.28 2.13
N GLU A 510 -62.45 -9.32 2.92
CA GLU A 510 -63.76 -8.67 2.67
C GLU A 510 -63.86 -8.10 1.25
N SER A 511 -62.78 -7.46 0.78
CA SER A 511 -62.73 -6.84 -0.54
C SER A 511 -62.87 -7.84 -1.69
N VAL A 512 -62.24 -9.03 -1.60
CA VAL A 512 -62.37 -10.06 -2.64
C VAL A 512 -63.76 -10.70 -2.59
N LYS A 513 -64.27 -10.98 -1.38
CA LYS A 513 -65.57 -11.63 -1.17
C LYS A 513 -66.66 -10.76 -1.76
N TYR A 514 -66.61 -9.46 -1.47
CA TYR A 514 -67.50 -8.47 -2.06
C TYR A 514 -67.44 -8.46 -3.58
N LYS A 515 -66.24 -8.42 -4.17
CA LYS A 515 -66.11 -8.36 -5.64
C LYS A 515 -66.60 -9.67 -6.30
N LEU A 516 -66.39 -10.82 -5.67
CA LEU A 516 -66.94 -12.11 -6.13
C LEU A 516 -68.47 -12.14 -6.08
N ILE A 517 -69.10 -11.64 -5.02
CA ILE A 517 -70.57 -11.50 -4.94
C ILE A 517 -71.09 -10.60 -6.07
N GLN A 518 -70.42 -9.48 -6.34
CA GLN A 518 -70.79 -8.59 -7.46
C GLN A 518 -70.74 -9.30 -8.81
N LEU A 519 -69.69 -10.10 -9.05
CA LEU A 519 -69.55 -10.88 -10.28
C LEU A 519 -70.67 -11.95 -10.39
N TYR A 520 -71.04 -12.58 -9.27
CA TYR A 520 -72.00 -13.68 -9.25
C TYR A 520 -73.46 -13.23 -9.32
N THR A 521 -73.84 -12.17 -8.60
CA THR A 521 -75.25 -11.75 -8.46
C THR A 521 -75.61 -10.48 -9.24
N ASN A 522 -74.62 -9.73 -9.75
CA ASN A 522 -74.78 -8.36 -10.25
C ASN A 522 -75.36 -7.38 -9.19
N LYS A 523 -75.41 -7.74 -7.91
CA LYS A 523 -75.86 -6.89 -6.80
C LYS A 523 -74.66 -6.26 -6.08
N GLY A 524 -74.86 -5.07 -5.52
CA GLY A 524 -73.79 -4.21 -5.00
C GLY A 524 -73.69 -4.09 -3.48
N ASN A 525 -74.34 -4.96 -2.71
CA ASN A 525 -74.26 -4.89 -1.24
C ASN A 525 -73.47 -6.08 -0.71
N TYR A 526 -72.49 -5.83 0.17
CA TYR A 526 -71.82 -6.87 0.92
C TYR A 526 -72.69 -7.26 2.13
N ASP A 527 -73.02 -8.54 2.25
CA ASP A 527 -73.58 -9.13 3.46
C ASP A 527 -72.94 -10.51 3.64
N GLU A 528 -72.49 -10.82 4.86
CA GLU A 528 -71.92 -12.13 5.21
C GLU A 528 -72.94 -13.25 4.92
N THR A 529 -74.24 -12.98 5.09
CA THR A 529 -75.28 -13.97 4.74
C THR A 529 -75.40 -14.22 3.23
N GLU A 530 -75.03 -13.25 2.39
CA GLU A 530 -74.96 -13.43 0.95
C GLU A 530 -73.71 -14.21 0.54
N TRP A 531 -72.58 -14.00 1.23
CA TRP A 531 -71.38 -14.82 1.04
C TRP A 531 -71.63 -16.29 1.38
N THR A 532 -72.25 -16.58 2.53
CA THR A 532 -72.53 -17.98 2.93
C THR A 532 -73.44 -18.68 1.91
N LYS A 533 -74.48 -18.00 1.41
CA LYS A 533 -75.36 -18.54 0.36
C LYS A 533 -74.59 -18.83 -0.92
N LEU A 534 -73.73 -17.90 -1.34
CA LEU A 534 -72.89 -18.06 -2.51
C LEU A 534 -71.95 -19.26 -2.38
N VAL A 535 -71.36 -19.47 -1.20
CA VAL A 535 -70.53 -20.65 -0.93
C VAL A 535 -71.35 -21.93 -1.03
N THR A 536 -72.54 -21.99 -0.44
CA THR A 536 -73.42 -23.18 -0.54
C THR A 536 -73.83 -23.46 -2.00
N GLU A 537 -74.13 -22.43 -2.79
CA GLU A 537 -74.43 -22.58 -4.22
C GLU A 537 -73.21 -23.05 -5.01
N ALA A 538 -72.02 -22.53 -4.70
CA ALA A 538 -70.77 -22.93 -5.31
C ALA A 538 -70.38 -24.38 -4.99
N GLU A 539 -70.67 -24.86 -3.79
CA GLU A 539 -70.45 -26.27 -3.40
C GLU A 539 -71.35 -27.24 -4.17
N LEU A 540 -72.56 -26.81 -4.54
CA LEU A 540 -73.49 -27.59 -5.36
C LEU A 540 -73.08 -27.65 -6.83
N ASP A 541 -72.50 -26.57 -7.38
CA ASP A 541 -71.96 -26.52 -8.75
C ASP A 541 -70.58 -25.83 -8.82
N PRO A 542 -69.48 -26.56 -8.52
CA PRO A 542 -68.12 -25.99 -8.56
C PRO A 542 -67.66 -25.54 -9.95
N ASN A 543 -68.22 -26.15 -11.01
CA ASN A 543 -67.84 -25.87 -12.39
C ASN A 543 -68.67 -24.73 -13.01
N PHE A 544 -69.54 -24.10 -12.21
CA PHE A 544 -70.38 -23.00 -12.63
C PHE A 544 -69.57 -21.94 -13.38
N SER A 545 -70.06 -21.55 -14.56
CA SER A 545 -69.42 -20.57 -15.44
C SER A 545 -70.41 -19.48 -15.81
N LYS A 546 -69.94 -18.22 -15.83
CA LYS A 546 -70.83 -17.06 -16.07
C LYS A 546 -70.26 -16.11 -17.12
N SER A 547 -71.15 -15.56 -17.94
CA SER A 547 -70.81 -14.47 -18.87
C SER A 547 -70.72 -13.15 -18.12
N ILE A 548 -69.55 -12.52 -18.15
CA ILE A 548 -69.21 -11.31 -17.39
C ILE A 548 -68.54 -10.30 -18.34
N GLU A 549 -68.84 -9.03 -18.14
CA GLU A 549 -68.22 -7.92 -18.85
C GLU A 549 -66.70 -7.86 -18.61
N ILE A 550 -65.91 -7.62 -19.65
CA ILE A 550 -64.44 -7.60 -19.57
C ILE A 550 -63.92 -6.57 -18.55
N SER A 551 -64.56 -5.40 -18.45
CA SER A 551 -64.19 -4.34 -17.51
C SER A 551 -64.24 -4.84 -16.06
N LYS A 552 -65.31 -5.55 -15.69
CA LYS A 552 -65.51 -6.12 -14.35
C LYS A 552 -64.51 -7.21 -14.00
N ILE A 553 -64.12 -8.04 -14.97
CA ILE A 553 -63.06 -9.04 -14.78
C ILE A 553 -61.71 -8.33 -14.57
N LYS A 554 -61.40 -7.30 -15.36
CA LYS A 554 -60.17 -6.50 -15.20
C LYS A 554 -60.10 -5.81 -13.84
N GLU A 555 -61.21 -5.28 -13.34
CA GLU A 555 -61.30 -4.71 -12.00
C GLU A 555 -61.14 -5.74 -10.88
N PHE A 556 -61.45 -7.01 -11.13
CA PHE A 556 -61.34 -8.08 -10.14
C PHE A 556 -59.89 -8.56 -9.93
N ILE A 557 -59.08 -8.59 -10.99
CA ILE A 557 -57.69 -9.08 -10.96
C ILE A 557 -56.85 -8.46 -9.81
N PRO A 558 -56.85 -7.14 -9.57
CA PRO A 558 -56.09 -6.53 -8.48
C PRO A 558 -56.46 -7.05 -7.08
N TYR A 559 -57.69 -7.49 -6.85
CA TYR A 559 -58.12 -8.03 -5.56
C TYR A 559 -57.56 -9.43 -5.33
N ILE A 560 -57.48 -10.25 -6.38
CA ILE A 560 -56.78 -11.55 -6.32
C ILE A 560 -55.28 -11.35 -6.14
N ASP A 561 -54.69 -10.41 -6.85
CA ASP A 561 -53.26 -10.10 -6.70
C ASP A 561 -52.94 -9.56 -5.29
N LYS A 562 -53.85 -8.80 -4.66
CA LYS A 562 -53.74 -8.40 -3.25
C LYS A 562 -53.71 -9.63 -2.33
N ILE A 563 -54.64 -10.57 -2.49
CA ILE A 563 -54.65 -11.81 -1.70
C ILE A 563 -53.38 -12.61 -1.87
N LYS A 564 -52.87 -12.76 -3.10
CA LYS A 564 -51.59 -13.44 -3.34
C LYS A 564 -50.45 -12.80 -2.54
N LYS A 565 -50.40 -11.46 -2.50
CA LYS A 565 -49.38 -10.73 -1.73
C LYS A 565 -49.55 -10.91 -0.23
N ASP A 566 -50.77 -10.88 0.28
CA ASP A 566 -51.06 -11.07 1.71
C ASP A 566 -50.71 -12.50 2.15
N ILE A 567 -51.03 -13.51 1.33
CA ILE A 567 -50.61 -14.91 1.55
C ILE A 567 -49.09 -15.01 1.61
N LEU A 568 -48.35 -14.42 0.66
CA LEU A 568 -46.88 -14.47 0.67
C LEU A 568 -46.29 -13.75 1.89
N TYR A 569 -46.88 -12.65 2.32
CA TYR A 569 -46.44 -11.90 3.48
C TYR A 569 -46.53 -12.74 4.76
N GLU A 570 -47.67 -13.39 4.99
CA GLU A 570 -47.86 -14.28 6.13
C GLU A 570 -47.00 -15.54 6.02
N LEU A 571 -46.93 -16.15 4.84
CA LEU A 571 -46.08 -17.31 4.59
C LEU A 571 -44.61 -17.00 4.87
N LYS A 572 -44.12 -15.79 4.55
CA LYS A 572 -42.75 -15.36 4.86
C LYS A 572 -42.46 -15.43 6.37
N ASN A 573 -43.42 -15.03 7.20
CA ASN A 573 -43.28 -15.12 8.66
C ASN A 573 -43.24 -16.58 9.13
N VAL A 574 -44.09 -17.44 8.55
CA VAL A 574 -44.09 -18.88 8.83
C VAL A 574 -42.76 -19.52 8.46
N VAL A 575 -42.21 -19.21 7.28
CA VAL A 575 -40.91 -19.72 6.84
C VAL A 575 -39.80 -19.27 7.77
N TYR A 576 -39.76 -17.99 8.14
CA TYR A 576 -38.75 -17.48 9.08
C TYR A 576 -38.82 -18.20 10.45
N ASN A 577 -40.03 -18.40 10.98
CA ASN A 577 -40.22 -19.13 12.22
C ASN A 577 -39.78 -20.60 12.08
N TYR A 578 -40.10 -21.25 10.97
CA TYR A 578 -39.62 -22.61 10.68
C TYR A 578 -38.09 -22.68 10.62
N GLN A 579 -37.43 -21.68 10.01
CA GLN A 579 -35.97 -21.63 9.86
C GLN A 579 -35.25 -21.48 11.21
N PHE A 580 -35.66 -20.55 12.06
CA PHE A 580 -34.86 -20.18 13.24
C PHE A 580 -35.46 -20.59 14.60
N ASN A 581 -36.73 -21.04 14.64
CA ASN A 581 -37.32 -21.58 15.87
C ASN A 581 -37.34 -23.12 15.84
N GLY A 582 -37.26 -23.77 17.01
CA GLY A 582 -37.30 -25.24 17.13
C GLY A 582 -35.92 -25.92 17.06
N LEU A 583 -35.86 -27.20 16.69
CA LEU A 583 -34.72 -28.13 16.85
C LEU A 583 -33.63 -28.10 15.74
N GLY A 584 -33.56 -27.03 14.94
CA GLY A 584 -32.54 -26.89 13.88
C GLY A 584 -31.21 -26.29 14.35
N VAL A 585 -30.25 -26.14 13.43
CA VAL A 585 -28.99 -25.42 13.69
C VAL A 585 -28.92 -24.16 12.84
N GLU A 586 -28.62 -23.04 13.48
CA GLU A 586 -28.31 -21.79 12.80
C GLU A 586 -26.81 -21.74 12.44
N ILE A 587 -26.49 -21.38 11.20
CA ILE A 587 -25.12 -21.10 10.78
C ILE A 587 -25.00 -19.62 10.46
N VAL A 588 -24.05 -18.95 11.13
CA VAL A 588 -23.76 -17.54 10.90
C VAL A 588 -22.37 -17.40 10.27
N LEU A 589 -22.32 -16.85 9.07
CA LEU A 589 -21.08 -16.59 8.37
C LEU A 589 -20.42 -15.29 8.86
N ILE A 590 -19.12 -15.34 9.15
CA ILE A 590 -18.36 -14.22 9.77
C ILE A 590 -17.23 -13.71 8.86
N GLU A 591 -16.64 -12.55 9.19
CA GLU A 591 -15.48 -11.97 8.46
C GLU A 591 -15.69 -11.77 6.94
N ASN A 592 -16.87 -11.30 6.54
CA ASN A 592 -17.29 -11.08 5.14
C ASN A 592 -17.41 -12.36 4.29
N SER A 593 -17.47 -13.55 4.89
CA SER A 593 -17.84 -14.76 4.16
C SER A 593 -19.34 -14.77 3.85
N TYR A 594 -19.70 -15.19 2.65
CA TYR A 594 -21.07 -15.35 2.19
C TYR A 594 -21.15 -16.54 1.24
N ILE A 595 -22.35 -17.06 1.03
CA ILE A 595 -22.61 -18.07 0.00
C ILE A 595 -23.50 -17.48 -1.07
N GLN A 596 -23.24 -17.85 -2.32
CA GLN A 596 -24.14 -17.53 -3.42
C GLN A 596 -25.22 -18.61 -3.52
N ILE A 597 -26.49 -18.20 -3.39
CA ILE A 597 -27.62 -19.11 -3.60
C ILE A 597 -28.38 -18.64 -4.84
N ALA A 598 -28.45 -19.50 -5.85
CA ALA A 598 -28.88 -19.18 -7.20
C ALA A 598 -30.35 -18.78 -7.38
N GLN A 599 -31.18 -18.84 -6.33
CA GLN A 599 -32.64 -18.66 -6.42
C GLN A 599 -33.19 -17.35 -5.81
N SER A 600 -32.33 -16.50 -5.28
CA SER A 600 -32.74 -15.27 -4.57
C SER A 600 -33.14 -14.10 -5.51
N ASP A 601 -32.83 -14.18 -6.82
CA ASP A 601 -33.02 -13.08 -7.79
C ASP A 601 -34.49 -12.70 -8.08
N SER A 602 -35.50 -13.48 -7.66
CA SER A 602 -36.91 -13.34 -8.11
C SER A 602 -37.90 -12.82 -7.06
N ILE A 603 -37.47 -12.60 -5.81
CA ILE A 603 -38.42 -12.50 -4.68
C ILE A 603 -38.76 -11.04 -4.32
N GLU A 604 -37.86 -10.07 -4.56
CA GLU A 604 -37.98 -8.76 -3.89
C GLU A 604 -38.81 -7.68 -4.61
N ASN A 605 -39.26 -7.91 -5.87
CA ASN A 605 -40.19 -7.01 -6.55
C ASN A 605 -41.18 -7.81 -7.39
N ALA A 606 -41.96 -8.68 -6.74
CA ALA A 606 -43.04 -9.40 -7.38
C ALA A 606 -44.14 -8.42 -7.84
N SER A 607 -43.86 -7.79 -8.97
CA SER A 607 -44.71 -6.84 -9.68
C SER A 607 -45.42 -7.54 -10.84
N SER A 608 -44.87 -8.67 -11.30
CA SER A 608 -45.49 -9.58 -12.26
C SER A 608 -46.12 -10.80 -11.57
N LYS A 609 -47.05 -11.46 -12.27
CA LYS A 609 -47.71 -12.69 -11.80
C LYS A 609 -46.75 -13.88 -11.70
N GLU A 610 -45.73 -13.94 -12.58
CA GLU A 610 -44.71 -14.98 -12.60
C GLU A 610 -43.82 -14.93 -11.35
N ASP A 611 -43.45 -13.73 -10.88
CA ASP A 611 -42.64 -13.54 -9.67
C ASP A 611 -43.35 -14.02 -8.38
N LEU A 612 -44.68 -13.87 -8.31
CA LEU A 612 -45.48 -14.30 -7.16
C LEU A 612 -45.48 -15.82 -7.03
N LYS A 613 -45.60 -16.55 -8.15
CA LYS A 613 -45.60 -18.02 -8.15
C LYS A 613 -44.20 -18.56 -7.82
N LEU A 614 -43.15 -17.96 -8.37
CA LEU A 614 -41.77 -18.33 -8.04
C LEU A 614 -41.46 -18.14 -6.55
N SER A 615 -41.93 -17.04 -5.96
CA SER A 615 -41.78 -16.77 -4.52
C SER A 615 -42.50 -17.82 -3.67
N LEU A 616 -43.73 -18.18 -4.05
CA LEU A 616 -44.50 -19.23 -3.38
C LEU A 616 -43.77 -20.58 -3.41
N ASP A 617 -43.31 -20.97 -4.60
CA ASP A 617 -42.62 -22.26 -4.79
C ASP A 617 -41.31 -22.31 -4.01
N TYR A 618 -40.57 -21.19 -3.92
CA TYR A 618 -39.38 -21.08 -3.09
C TYR A 618 -39.69 -21.24 -1.60
N TYR A 619 -40.72 -20.56 -1.09
CA TYR A 619 -41.12 -20.65 0.32
C TYR A 619 -41.54 -22.06 0.69
N TYR A 620 -42.34 -22.72 -0.17
CA TYR A 620 -42.72 -24.10 0.07
C TYR A 620 -41.56 -25.07 0.01
N LYS A 621 -40.62 -24.91 -0.93
CA LYS A 621 -39.39 -25.73 -0.95
C LYS A 621 -38.63 -25.66 0.38
N ILE A 622 -38.58 -24.50 1.03
CA ILE A 622 -37.97 -24.39 2.36
C ILE A 622 -38.77 -25.20 3.39
N LEU A 623 -40.09 -25.05 3.42
CA LEU A 623 -40.97 -25.75 4.38
C LEU A 623 -41.01 -27.26 4.17
N THR A 624 -40.94 -27.75 2.94
CA THR A 624 -40.92 -29.19 2.59
C THR A 624 -39.54 -29.81 2.70
N ASN A 625 -38.53 -29.02 3.10
CA ASN A 625 -37.13 -29.44 3.15
C ASN A 625 -36.54 -29.87 1.80
N GLU A 626 -37.16 -29.42 0.70
CA GLU A 626 -36.74 -29.68 -0.68
C GLU A 626 -35.88 -28.53 -1.26
N ALA A 627 -35.74 -27.43 -0.52
CA ALA A 627 -34.83 -26.35 -0.85
C ALA A 627 -33.42 -26.93 -1.02
N ASN A 628 -32.92 -26.85 -2.25
CA ASN A 628 -31.60 -27.35 -2.66
C ASN A 628 -31.43 -28.88 -2.56
N ALA A 629 -32.51 -29.68 -2.65
CA ALA A 629 -32.44 -31.16 -2.64
C ALA A 629 -31.52 -31.77 -3.72
N ASN A 630 -31.22 -31.03 -4.79
CA ASN A 630 -30.31 -31.45 -5.86
C ASN A 630 -28.87 -30.87 -5.73
N ASP A 631 -28.64 -29.91 -4.83
CA ASP A 631 -27.37 -29.21 -4.63
C ASP A 631 -27.16 -28.93 -3.13
N ALA A 632 -26.75 -29.93 -2.35
CA ALA A 632 -26.41 -29.74 -0.95
C ALA A 632 -25.41 -28.57 -0.80
N ILE A 633 -25.75 -27.57 0.01
CA ILE A 633 -24.86 -26.43 0.24
C ILE A 633 -23.65 -26.96 1.00
N ASN A 634 -22.51 -27.02 0.31
CA ASN A 634 -21.25 -27.45 0.89
C ASN A 634 -20.55 -26.27 1.59
N LEU A 635 -20.47 -26.33 2.91
CA LEU A 635 -19.82 -25.33 3.75
C LEU A 635 -18.47 -25.86 4.25
N ILE A 636 -17.39 -25.31 3.73
CA ILE A 636 -16.04 -25.62 4.23
C ILE A 636 -15.46 -24.38 4.89
N GLY A 637 -15.20 -24.45 6.19
CA GLY A 637 -14.72 -23.28 6.92
C GLY A 637 -14.13 -23.56 8.29
N LEU A 638 -13.59 -22.50 8.89
CA LEU A 638 -13.06 -22.51 10.24
C LEU A 638 -14.16 -22.15 11.24
N VAL A 639 -14.29 -22.93 12.31
CA VAL A 639 -15.25 -22.67 13.39
C VAL A 639 -14.78 -21.47 14.23
N GLY A 640 -15.54 -20.38 14.18
CA GLY A 640 -15.26 -19.17 14.94
C GLY A 640 -15.80 -19.22 16.37
N ASP A 641 -17.02 -19.70 16.55
CA ASP A 641 -17.74 -19.75 17.83
C ASP A 641 -18.89 -20.75 17.76
N ILE A 642 -19.31 -21.29 18.90
CA ILE A 642 -20.41 -22.27 18.98
C ILE A 642 -21.33 -21.88 20.15
N SER A 643 -22.64 -21.93 19.93
CA SER A 643 -23.64 -21.85 20.99
C SER A 643 -24.33 -23.19 21.15
N TYR A 644 -24.55 -23.58 22.40
CA TYR A 644 -25.19 -24.84 22.77
C TYR A 644 -26.55 -24.57 23.43
N ARG A 645 -27.47 -25.51 23.26
CA ARG A 645 -28.73 -25.58 24.00
C ARG A 645 -28.50 -26.13 25.41
N GLU A 646 -29.53 -26.08 26.24
CA GLU A 646 -29.51 -26.64 27.61
C GLU A 646 -29.21 -28.14 27.66
N ASP A 647 -29.58 -28.89 26.60
CA ASP A 647 -29.31 -30.33 26.46
C ASP A 647 -27.90 -30.64 25.95
N GLY A 648 -27.07 -29.62 25.72
CA GLY A 648 -25.71 -29.74 25.21
C GLY A 648 -25.61 -29.90 23.69
N SER A 649 -26.73 -29.93 22.95
CA SER A 649 -26.70 -29.94 21.48
C SER A 649 -26.37 -28.57 20.91
N ILE A 650 -25.78 -28.54 19.70
CA ILE A 650 -25.44 -27.28 19.03
C ILE A 650 -26.72 -26.54 18.61
N SER A 651 -26.84 -25.26 18.97
CA SER A 651 -27.92 -24.38 18.50
C SER A 651 -27.48 -23.46 17.36
N GLN A 652 -26.25 -22.95 17.45
CA GLN A 652 -25.70 -22.00 16.51
C GLN A 652 -24.20 -22.26 16.29
N LEU A 653 -23.76 -22.16 15.04
CA LEU A 653 -22.37 -22.29 14.65
C LEU A 653 -21.92 -21.06 13.85
N LYS A 654 -20.88 -20.36 14.32
CA LYS A 654 -20.27 -19.25 13.57
C LYS A 654 -19.14 -19.78 12.71
N LEU A 655 -19.23 -19.63 11.40
CA LEU A 655 -18.27 -20.17 10.44
C LEU A 655 -17.59 -19.09 9.61
N ASN A 656 -16.28 -19.22 9.47
CA ASN A 656 -15.49 -18.43 8.54
C ASN A 656 -15.26 -19.26 7.27
N VAL A 657 -16.06 -19.00 6.25
CA VAL A 657 -16.06 -19.74 4.98
C VAL A 657 -15.28 -18.92 3.95
N LYS A 658 -13.95 -19.01 4.00
CA LYS A 658 -13.04 -18.44 2.99
C LYS A 658 -12.57 -19.54 2.04
N ASP A 659 -12.37 -19.19 0.77
CA ASP A 659 -12.08 -20.18 -0.28
C ASP A 659 -10.80 -20.98 -0.04
N TYR A 660 -9.80 -20.41 0.62
CA TYR A 660 -8.57 -21.13 0.91
C TYR A 660 -8.78 -22.30 1.90
N TYR A 661 -9.86 -22.32 2.69
CA TYR A 661 -10.20 -23.49 3.53
C TYR A 661 -10.73 -24.69 2.72
N LYS A 662 -11.13 -24.49 1.46
CA LYS A 662 -11.59 -25.58 0.57
C LYS A 662 -10.45 -26.48 0.08
N VAL A 663 -9.20 -26.06 0.29
CA VAL A 663 -8.00 -26.82 -0.09
C VAL A 663 -7.67 -27.83 1.00
N ASP A 664 -7.15 -28.98 0.61
CA ASP A 664 -6.66 -30.01 1.54
C ASP A 664 -5.76 -29.43 2.63
N SER A 665 -5.95 -29.92 3.87
CA SER A 665 -5.21 -29.55 5.07
C SER A 665 -3.69 -29.58 4.86
N GLU A 666 -3.14 -30.58 4.17
CA GLU A 666 -1.69 -30.65 3.91
C GLU A 666 -1.19 -29.46 3.06
N LYS A 667 -2.00 -29.04 2.09
CA LYS A 667 -1.70 -27.86 1.25
C LYS A 667 -1.94 -26.57 2.02
N LEU A 668 -3.00 -26.51 2.83
CA LEU A 668 -3.36 -25.37 3.69
C LEU A 668 -2.29 -25.02 4.73
N PHE A 669 -1.44 -25.96 5.12
CA PHE A 669 -0.32 -25.73 6.05
C PHE A 669 1.06 -26.01 5.44
N SER A 670 1.14 -26.06 4.10
CA SER A 670 2.40 -26.06 3.39
C SER A 670 3.15 -24.72 3.54
N LEU A 671 4.45 -24.71 3.26
CA LEU A 671 5.25 -23.46 3.20
C LEU A 671 4.74 -22.45 2.17
N THR A 672 3.99 -22.92 1.18
CA THR A 672 3.34 -22.11 0.15
C THR A 672 1.91 -21.72 0.52
N SER A 673 1.43 -22.08 1.71
CA SER A 673 0.04 -21.82 2.07
C SER A 673 -0.19 -20.33 2.37
N PRO A 674 -1.36 -19.80 1.99
CA PRO A 674 -1.76 -18.45 2.35
C PRO A 674 -1.63 -18.20 3.86
N VAL A 675 -2.07 -19.15 4.69
CA VAL A 675 -2.07 -19.06 6.17
C VAL A 675 -0.65 -18.84 6.73
N ILE A 676 0.34 -19.61 6.25
CA ILE A 676 1.72 -19.48 6.72
C ILE A 676 2.35 -18.18 6.22
N ILE A 677 2.13 -17.84 4.95
CA ILE A 677 2.65 -16.59 4.36
C ILE A 677 2.08 -15.39 5.12
N ASP A 678 0.80 -15.40 5.44
CA ASP A 678 0.14 -14.35 6.22
C ASP A 678 0.86 -14.10 7.56
N ILE A 679 1.05 -15.17 8.34
CA ILE A 679 1.73 -15.09 9.64
C ILE A 679 3.15 -14.49 9.48
N ILE A 680 3.91 -14.96 8.48
CA ILE A 680 5.26 -14.47 8.20
C ILE A 680 5.23 -12.99 7.81
N MET A 681 4.31 -12.59 6.93
CA MET A 681 4.15 -11.21 6.49
C MET A 681 3.83 -10.28 7.65
N PHE A 682 2.87 -10.67 8.50
CA PHE A 682 2.49 -9.91 9.68
C PHE A 682 3.68 -9.72 10.63
N ILE A 683 4.43 -10.79 10.92
CA ILE A 683 5.64 -10.73 11.77
C ILE A 683 6.69 -9.78 11.18
N ILE A 684 6.94 -9.86 9.87
CA ILE A 684 7.91 -8.99 9.21
C ILE A 684 7.49 -7.51 9.32
N MET A 685 6.22 -7.19 9.04
CA MET A 685 5.73 -5.80 9.11
C MET A 685 5.77 -5.25 10.54
N ALA A 686 5.35 -6.06 11.53
CA ALA A 686 5.44 -5.71 12.94
C ALA A 686 6.89 -5.49 13.39
N ALA A 687 7.81 -6.36 12.98
CA ALA A 687 9.24 -6.22 13.27
C ALA A 687 9.84 -4.96 12.62
N VAL A 688 9.49 -4.66 11.37
CA VAL A 688 9.89 -3.41 10.69
C VAL A 688 9.42 -2.19 11.48
N ALA A 689 8.16 -2.18 11.93
CA ALA A 689 7.63 -1.11 12.75
C ALA A 689 8.41 -0.98 14.07
N LEU A 690 8.54 -2.06 14.85
CA LEU A 690 9.20 -2.05 16.15
C LEU A 690 10.67 -1.60 16.08
N ILE A 691 11.46 -2.16 15.15
CA ILE A 691 12.88 -1.82 14.98
C ILE A 691 13.05 -0.36 14.57
N ASN A 692 12.19 0.14 13.68
CA ASN A 692 12.30 1.53 13.21
C ASN A 692 11.74 2.52 14.23
N GLY A 693 10.69 2.17 14.97
CA GLY A 693 10.10 2.98 16.05
C GLY A 693 11.07 3.15 17.23
N THR A 694 11.70 2.06 17.69
CA THR A 694 12.74 2.12 18.72
C THR A 694 13.93 2.97 18.28
N THR A 695 14.40 2.79 17.04
CA THR A 695 15.47 3.62 16.46
C THR A 695 15.06 5.09 16.33
N LEU A 696 13.81 5.35 15.95
CA LEU A 696 13.25 6.70 15.82
C LEU A 696 13.25 7.42 17.17
N LEU A 697 12.72 6.78 18.22
CA LEU A 697 12.69 7.31 19.58
C LEU A 697 14.10 7.64 20.08
N TYR A 698 15.05 6.71 19.94
CA TYR A 698 16.45 6.94 20.29
C TYR A 698 17.03 8.17 19.61
N LYS A 699 16.79 8.33 18.29
CA LYS A 699 17.30 9.47 17.52
C LYS A 699 16.64 10.79 17.91
N ILE A 700 15.34 10.79 18.19
CA ILE A 700 14.61 11.98 18.65
C ILE A 700 15.16 12.43 20.01
N ILE A 701 15.28 11.51 20.97
CA ILE A 701 15.84 11.79 22.31
C ILE A 701 17.27 12.33 22.19
N PHE A 702 18.11 11.70 21.37
CA PHE A 702 19.47 12.17 21.13
C PHE A 702 19.50 13.60 20.57
N ASN A 703 18.67 13.91 19.56
CA ASN A 703 18.62 15.23 18.96
C ASN A 703 18.09 16.29 19.93
N GLN A 704 17.08 15.97 20.73
CA GLN A 704 16.55 16.88 21.76
C GLN A 704 17.61 17.17 22.82
N ARG A 705 18.31 16.14 23.33
CA ARG A 705 19.42 16.32 24.27
C ARG A 705 20.53 17.17 23.66
N ARG A 706 20.93 16.89 22.41
CA ARG A 706 21.91 17.70 21.65
C ARG A 706 21.48 19.17 21.58
N ILE A 707 20.24 19.47 21.22
CA ILE A 707 19.74 20.84 21.13
C ILE A 707 19.75 21.51 22.52
N LYS A 708 19.34 20.82 23.59
CA LYS A 708 19.42 21.35 24.97
C LYS A 708 20.86 21.67 25.40
N LEU A 709 21.83 20.85 25.01
CA LEU A 709 23.24 21.11 25.30
C LEU A 709 23.81 22.28 24.50
N ILE A 710 23.50 22.37 23.20
CA ILE A 710 23.89 23.51 22.33
C ILE A 710 23.29 24.81 22.86
N THR A 711 22.02 24.74 23.27
CA THR A 711 21.28 25.84 23.91
C THR A 711 22.03 26.38 25.12
N LYS A 712 22.37 25.50 26.07
CA LYS A 712 23.07 25.87 27.29
C LYS A 712 24.47 26.44 26.98
N TYR A 713 25.17 25.80 26.05
CA TYR A 713 26.48 26.25 25.60
C TYR A 713 26.48 27.68 25.05
N TYR A 714 25.44 28.07 24.32
CA TYR A 714 25.32 29.43 23.81
C TYR A 714 24.77 30.42 24.83
N SER A 715 23.85 30.05 25.73
CA SER A 715 23.41 30.95 26.80
C SER A 715 24.58 31.42 27.66
N ASP A 716 25.47 30.50 28.02
CA ASP A 716 26.62 30.78 28.88
C ASP A 716 27.65 31.71 28.20
N ARG A 717 27.66 31.77 26.86
CA ARG A 717 28.59 32.59 26.07
C ARG A 717 28.02 33.93 25.61
N VAL A 718 26.72 34.00 25.36
CA VAL A 718 26.05 35.24 24.92
C VAL A 718 25.93 36.23 26.09
N VAL A 719 25.74 35.75 27.32
CA VAL A 719 25.78 36.59 28.54
C VAL A 719 27.13 37.30 28.71
N HIS A 720 28.22 36.73 28.22
CA HIS A 720 29.56 37.32 28.27
C HIS A 720 29.90 38.30 27.14
N TYR A 721 29.04 38.45 26.11
CA TYR A 721 29.33 39.24 24.90
C TYR A 721 28.40 40.44 24.71
N TYR A 722 27.24 40.46 25.36
CA TYR A 722 26.24 41.54 25.31
C TYR A 722 25.84 42.09 26.68
N GLY A 723 26.33 41.48 27.78
CA GLY A 723 26.38 42.10 29.10
C GLY A 723 27.80 42.58 29.35
#